data_AF-A0A966DMR1-F1
#
_entry.id   AF-A0A966DMR1-F1
#
_cell.length_a   1.000
_cell.length_b   1.000
_cell.length_c   1.000
_cell.angle_alpha   90.00
_cell.angle_beta   90.00
_cell.angle_gamma   90.00
#
_symmetry.space_group_name_H-M   'P 1'
#
loop_
_entity.id
_entity.type
_entity.pdbx_description
1 polymer ?
#
loop_
_entity_poly.entity_id
_entity_poly.type
_entity_poly.pdbx_seq_one_letter_code
_entity_poly.pdbx_strand_id
1 'polypeptide(L)'
;SDLTAAADQGWTNASANDFTIAGNVAGAGAIAKHGDGRIVLTGNDGTFTGPLTVQAGALQIRGTNALGSTGAGTTVADGAALELHGGGNAVDYAAEPLTISGTGVSGGGALRFVQNNVDYKGAITLAADARIQAASNSPIVSGAIAIGGYTLAVGVPADATELRLGGALSGTRAGSGEYALVKDGASRLLLTGNSIGLIGDVHLQEGEIRLGNANALGSLGTLVFGNNTVMKSASVADYSISRPLRIEGNVSFGEAATRTGTLEFGGNVDLSGGTRTVAVSNPVTKWVEFVGNLSNGNLTKAGPGLLILGGETAAGVGLSVTAGTLQGTTDNLKGDIANAGKVVFWQTEDGTYSGNLTGTGSLEKNGAGTLTLSGSSTHSGITMVNEGTLYVPGSVANSAFVVGSGGQLMGEGTVGDLMINGTVEPGTAAADVGTLNAGGVYLAGGGVLRFDIANTAGSTPGTDWDLIDASGGVTVNATEGDPFRVEVVGDGTGFDPETFFSWKIVDSALPVTAYLARRFTVDHTGFTNENMQGGSFMVAIDGDGDLALQFQIPDIEVRGGLNDTLIPDGDATPDPLDGTDFGVQSVNATYLQTFQIANPGLAPVEVSPVAIESASGFFTVTSQPPSTIESLGAGYFTVAYSPTATGTNTARVYVTNSVTGGKGVYTFDLQAIATIGAPSNLNVNAYLHEMVKIDWVKSASPVLLLHRGGADLTGGPANGTEYSEGDACGGGVVLYKGSATNLDHQVAQNTTNYYAVYSVAGSGAATVYSAGVTTWEAYTPPFLPGLILEPFSRTNGYDLAGFSRGQGWSGGWTEEASSETVSSGAGSLVPAIAYPPVGGNHAQAAVGNGQLAALTRWFTTPTLNTNLYVSWVMNVQNPGSVPYAGLEFLGGQGDTTPLFRAGLTPGSANAGIQCLL
;
A
#
# COMPACT_ATOMS: atom_id res chain seq x y z
N SER A 1 -22.21 -33.36 -81.91
CA SER A 1 -21.51 -32.63 -82.97
C SER A 1 -21.67 -31.16 -82.71
N ASP A 2 -20.73 -30.34 -83.18
CA ASP A 2 -20.87 -28.88 -83.15
C ASP A 2 -22.07 -28.45 -84.00
N LEU A 3 -22.65 -27.30 -83.64
CA LEU A 3 -23.76 -26.66 -84.30
C LEU A 3 -23.29 -25.30 -84.85
N THR A 4 -23.80 -24.87 -86.00
CA THR A 4 -23.46 -23.56 -86.56
C THR A 4 -24.74 -22.78 -86.91
N ALA A 5 -24.97 -21.67 -86.21
CA ALA A 5 -26.04 -20.71 -86.47
C ALA A 5 -25.57 -19.64 -87.47
N ALA A 6 -25.55 -19.98 -88.75
CA ALA A 6 -25.11 -19.08 -89.82
C ALA A 6 -26.14 -17.98 -90.19
N ALA A 7 -27.41 -18.16 -89.80
CA ALA A 7 -28.53 -17.23 -89.96
C ALA A 7 -29.41 -17.29 -88.69
N ASP A 8 -30.35 -16.36 -88.53
CA ASP A 8 -31.21 -16.30 -87.34
C ASP A 8 -32.03 -17.58 -87.13
N GLN A 9 -32.10 -18.05 -85.88
CA GLN A 9 -32.75 -19.30 -85.49
C GLN A 9 -33.64 -19.13 -84.25
N GLY A 10 -34.78 -19.82 -84.27
CA GLY A 10 -35.60 -20.06 -83.08
C GLY A 10 -35.38 -21.47 -82.54
N TRP A 11 -34.92 -21.59 -81.29
CA TRP A 11 -34.70 -22.87 -80.61
C TRP A 11 -35.82 -23.12 -79.62
N THR A 12 -36.70 -24.09 -79.91
CA THR A 12 -37.87 -24.37 -79.05
C THR A 12 -37.70 -25.71 -78.33
N ASN A 13 -37.76 -25.69 -77.00
CA ASN A 13 -37.99 -26.91 -76.22
C ASN A 13 -39.38 -26.84 -75.56
N ALA A 14 -40.34 -27.57 -76.12
CA ALA A 14 -41.70 -27.67 -75.58
C ALA A 14 -41.88 -28.87 -74.60
N SER A 15 -40.83 -29.64 -74.35
CA SER A 15 -40.84 -30.77 -73.42
C SER A 15 -40.51 -30.34 -72.00
N ALA A 16 -41.00 -31.09 -71.01
CA ALA A 16 -40.56 -30.96 -69.62
C ALA A 16 -39.13 -31.49 -69.38
N ASN A 17 -38.60 -32.27 -70.32
CA ASN A 17 -37.23 -32.80 -70.24
C ASN A 17 -36.20 -31.78 -70.72
N ASP A 18 -35.00 -31.87 -70.16
CA ASP A 18 -33.85 -31.08 -70.62
C ASP A 18 -33.45 -31.46 -72.05
N PHE A 19 -33.25 -30.45 -72.90
CA PHE A 19 -32.66 -30.62 -74.21
C PHE A 19 -31.20 -30.16 -74.19
N THR A 20 -30.26 -31.11 -74.22
CA THR A 20 -28.82 -30.83 -74.09
C THR A 20 -28.15 -30.72 -75.45
N ILE A 21 -27.48 -29.60 -75.69
CA ILE A 21 -26.59 -29.37 -76.83
C ILE A 21 -25.15 -29.54 -76.34
N ALA A 22 -24.56 -30.67 -76.72
CA ALA A 22 -23.25 -31.09 -76.21
C ALA A 22 -22.04 -30.48 -76.95
N GLY A 23 -22.21 -30.10 -78.22
CA GLY A 23 -21.16 -29.47 -79.04
C GLY A 23 -21.07 -27.96 -78.86
N ASN A 24 -20.06 -27.35 -79.46
CA ASN A 24 -19.95 -25.89 -79.57
C ASN A 24 -21.01 -25.34 -80.54
N VAL A 25 -21.35 -24.06 -80.40
CA VAL A 25 -22.40 -23.34 -81.15
C VAL A 25 -21.77 -22.16 -81.87
N ALA A 26 -21.28 -22.30 -83.10
CA ALA A 26 -20.58 -21.22 -83.81
C ALA A 26 -21.53 -20.38 -84.70
N GLY A 27 -21.06 -19.25 -85.23
CA GLY A 27 -21.77 -18.46 -86.25
C GLY A 27 -22.16 -17.04 -85.81
N ALA A 28 -22.83 -16.30 -86.70
CA ALA A 28 -23.20 -14.89 -86.49
C ALA A 28 -24.71 -14.63 -86.43
N GLY A 29 -25.54 -15.66 -86.63
CA GLY A 29 -26.99 -15.54 -86.64
C GLY A 29 -27.61 -15.37 -85.26
N ALA A 30 -28.75 -14.70 -85.23
CA ALA A 30 -29.76 -14.68 -84.17
C ALA A 30 -29.95 -16.03 -83.46
N ILE A 31 -29.93 -16.13 -82.12
CA ILE A 31 -30.54 -17.29 -81.44
C ILE A 31 -31.63 -16.83 -80.47
N ALA A 32 -32.86 -17.27 -80.69
CA ALA A 32 -34.00 -17.05 -79.80
C ALA A 32 -34.48 -18.37 -79.18
N LYS A 33 -34.31 -18.54 -77.86
CA LYS A 33 -34.82 -19.68 -77.08
C LYS A 33 -36.29 -19.47 -76.73
N HIS A 34 -37.15 -20.40 -77.15
CA HIS A 34 -38.59 -20.47 -76.86
C HIS A 34 -38.97 -21.78 -76.16
N GLY A 35 -40.24 -21.87 -75.72
CA GLY A 35 -40.82 -23.02 -75.03
C GLY A 35 -40.40 -23.13 -73.56
N ASP A 36 -41.28 -23.68 -72.73
CA ASP A 36 -41.10 -23.69 -71.27
C ASP A 36 -39.98 -24.64 -70.81
N GLY A 37 -39.60 -25.61 -71.64
CA GLY A 37 -38.55 -26.58 -71.37
C GLY A 37 -37.16 -25.95 -71.32
N ARG A 38 -36.25 -26.58 -70.58
CA ARG A 38 -34.86 -26.13 -70.45
C ARG A 38 -34.00 -26.57 -71.62
N ILE A 39 -33.17 -25.67 -72.16
CA ILE A 39 -32.05 -26.04 -73.04
C ILE A 39 -30.75 -25.93 -72.24
N VAL A 40 -29.86 -26.94 -72.37
CA VAL A 40 -28.56 -26.98 -71.68
C VAL A 40 -27.44 -26.89 -72.71
N LEU A 41 -26.62 -25.84 -72.62
CA LEU A 41 -25.41 -25.68 -73.42
C LEU A 41 -24.20 -26.12 -72.59
N THR A 42 -23.57 -27.23 -73.00
CA THR A 42 -22.35 -27.71 -72.34
C THR A 42 -21.07 -27.34 -73.09
N GLY A 43 -21.19 -26.91 -74.35
CA GLY A 43 -20.07 -26.40 -75.14
C GLY A 43 -19.48 -25.10 -74.55
N ASN A 44 -18.25 -24.79 -74.94
CA ASN A 44 -17.50 -23.63 -74.45
C ASN A 44 -17.04 -22.78 -75.64
N ASP A 45 -17.96 -22.05 -76.26
CA ASP A 45 -17.77 -21.49 -77.60
C ASP A 45 -17.35 -20.01 -77.63
N GLY A 46 -16.09 -19.72 -77.98
CA GLY A 46 -15.64 -18.33 -78.15
C GLY A 46 -15.95 -17.69 -79.52
N THR A 47 -16.58 -18.42 -80.44
CA THR A 47 -16.73 -18.04 -81.86
C THR A 47 -18.16 -17.69 -82.28
N PHE A 48 -19.16 -17.94 -81.43
CA PHE A 48 -20.50 -17.39 -81.64
C PHE A 48 -20.48 -15.87 -81.50
N THR A 49 -21.03 -15.14 -82.46
CA THR A 49 -21.00 -13.67 -82.50
C THR A 49 -22.39 -13.05 -82.63
N GLY A 50 -23.43 -13.86 -82.82
CA GLY A 50 -24.81 -13.39 -82.88
C GLY A 50 -25.37 -13.07 -81.48
N PRO A 51 -26.42 -12.23 -81.37
CA PRO A 51 -27.11 -12.03 -80.10
C PRO A 51 -27.92 -13.26 -79.68
N LEU A 52 -28.03 -13.49 -78.37
CA LEU A 52 -28.83 -14.58 -77.81
C LEU A 52 -29.99 -14.03 -76.99
N THR A 53 -31.22 -14.50 -77.24
CA THR A 53 -32.41 -14.11 -76.48
C THR A 53 -33.08 -15.33 -75.86
N VAL A 54 -33.34 -15.31 -74.56
CA VAL A 54 -34.16 -16.30 -73.87
C VAL A 54 -35.56 -15.74 -73.69
N GLN A 55 -36.50 -16.17 -74.54
CA GLN A 55 -37.88 -15.67 -74.54
C GLN A 55 -38.81 -16.46 -73.61
N ALA A 56 -38.56 -17.75 -73.41
CA ALA A 56 -39.35 -18.60 -72.51
C ALA A 56 -38.52 -19.80 -71.99
N GLY A 57 -38.94 -20.32 -70.84
CA GLY A 57 -38.25 -21.41 -70.15
C GLY A 57 -36.85 -21.02 -69.67
N ALA A 58 -36.01 -22.03 -69.44
CA ALA A 58 -34.64 -21.83 -68.97
C ALA A 58 -33.60 -22.13 -70.07
N LEU A 59 -32.54 -21.33 -70.13
CA LEU A 59 -31.29 -21.66 -70.81
C LEU A 59 -30.21 -21.87 -69.75
N GLN A 60 -29.67 -23.08 -69.65
CA GLN A 60 -28.58 -23.39 -68.72
C GLN A 60 -27.25 -23.43 -69.46
N ILE A 61 -26.25 -22.74 -68.93
CA ILE A 61 -24.90 -22.72 -69.49
C ILE A 61 -23.89 -23.36 -68.55
N ARG A 62 -22.95 -24.14 -69.11
CA ARG A 62 -21.90 -24.82 -68.33
C ARG A 62 -20.46 -24.46 -68.71
N GLY A 63 -20.23 -24.00 -69.93
CA GLY A 63 -18.92 -23.52 -70.38
C GLY A 63 -18.73 -22.02 -70.12
N THR A 64 -17.48 -21.60 -69.89
CA THR A 64 -17.09 -20.19 -69.69
C THR A 64 -17.62 -19.26 -70.80
N ASN A 65 -17.48 -19.66 -72.06
CA ASN A 65 -17.92 -18.92 -73.25
C ASN A 65 -19.19 -19.54 -73.86
N ALA A 66 -20.03 -20.26 -73.10
CA ALA A 66 -21.19 -20.96 -73.67
C ALA A 66 -22.22 -20.03 -74.36
N LEU A 67 -22.19 -18.73 -74.06
CA LEU A 67 -23.03 -17.71 -74.68
C LEU A 67 -22.39 -17.04 -75.91
N GLY A 68 -21.09 -17.30 -76.17
CA GLY A 68 -20.38 -16.75 -77.32
C GLY A 68 -19.30 -15.72 -76.98
N SER A 69 -19.00 -14.89 -77.97
CA SER A 69 -18.16 -13.70 -77.85
C SER A 69 -18.91 -12.59 -77.10
N THR A 70 -18.16 -11.74 -76.40
CA THR A 70 -18.72 -10.74 -75.48
C THR A 70 -19.32 -9.50 -76.18
N GLY A 71 -19.47 -9.52 -77.51
CA GLY A 71 -19.84 -8.33 -78.30
C GLY A 71 -21.34 -8.11 -78.49
N ALA A 72 -22.12 -9.17 -78.67
CA ALA A 72 -23.53 -9.07 -79.02
C ALA A 72 -24.48 -9.05 -77.81
N GLY A 73 -24.08 -9.72 -76.73
CA GLY A 73 -24.83 -9.79 -75.48
C GLY A 73 -25.99 -10.79 -75.52
N THR A 74 -26.50 -11.07 -74.31
CA THR A 74 -27.63 -11.97 -74.07
C THR A 74 -28.79 -11.20 -73.45
N THR A 75 -30.02 -11.46 -73.89
CA THR A 75 -31.26 -10.88 -73.33
C THR A 75 -32.16 -11.96 -72.76
N VAL A 76 -32.64 -11.80 -71.53
CA VAL A 76 -33.60 -12.70 -70.86
C VAL A 76 -34.92 -11.94 -70.69
N ALA A 77 -35.96 -12.43 -71.35
CA ALA A 77 -37.31 -11.84 -71.29
C ALA A 77 -38.01 -12.15 -69.96
N ASP A 78 -39.09 -11.43 -69.69
CA ASP A 78 -39.95 -11.70 -68.53
C ASP A 78 -40.46 -13.15 -68.52
N GLY A 79 -40.44 -13.77 -67.35
CA GLY A 79 -40.79 -15.19 -67.15
C GLY A 79 -39.72 -16.21 -67.59
N ALA A 80 -38.64 -15.80 -68.27
CA ALA A 80 -37.56 -16.69 -68.69
C ALA A 80 -36.34 -16.65 -67.74
N ALA A 81 -35.43 -17.61 -67.84
CA ALA A 81 -34.24 -17.66 -66.98
C ALA A 81 -32.95 -18.05 -67.72
N LEU A 82 -31.85 -17.39 -67.38
CA LEU A 82 -30.49 -17.86 -67.63
C LEU A 82 -29.97 -18.56 -66.36
N GLU A 83 -29.63 -19.84 -66.48
CA GLU A 83 -29.11 -20.66 -65.38
C GLU A 83 -27.60 -20.88 -65.51
N LEU A 84 -26.88 -20.57 -64.44
CA LEU A 84 -25.43 -20.75 -64.36
C LEU A 84 -25.11 -22.04 -63.59
N HIS A 85 -24.58 -23.03 -64.31
CA HIS A 85 -24.25 -24.36 -63.78
C HIS A 85 -22.85 -24.81 -64.20
N GLY A 86 -21.85 -24.71 -63.32
CA GLY A 86 -20.44 -25.09 -63.61
C GLY A 86 -20.14 -26.58 -63.87
N GLY A 87 -21.14 -27.44 -64.06
CA GLY A 87 -20.99 -28.86 -64.40
C GLY A 87 -20.36 -29.73 -63.29
N GLY A 88 -20.29 -29.24 -62.07
CA GLY A 88 -19.53 -29.85 -60.95
C GLY A 88 -18.39 -28.98 -60.44
N ASN A 89 -17.96 -27.97 -61.21
CA ASN A 89 -16.75 -27.19 -60.96
C ASN A 89 -17.06 -25.71 -60.73
N ALA A 90 -16.09 -24.98 -60.18
CA ALA A 90 -16.09 -23.53 -60.21
C ALA A 90 -15.90 -23.05 -61.65
N VAL A 91 -16.70 -22.07 -62.07
CA VAL A 91 -16.66 -21.53 -63.44
C VAL A 91 -16.75 -20.02 -63.41
N ASP A 92 -15.76 -19.40 -64.03
CA ASP A 92 -15.77 -17.98 -64.39
C ASP A 92 -16.37 -17.85 -65.79
N TYR A 93 -17.56 -17.27 -65.91
CA TYR A 93 -18.19 -17.02 -67.20
C TYR A 93 -17.59 -15.78 -67.88
N ALA A 94 -17.59 -15.77 -69.21
CA ALA A 94 -17.12 -14.66 -70.02
C ALA A 94 -17.85 -13.36 -69.67
N ALA A 95 -17.19 -12.22 -69.91
CA ALA A 95 -17.74 -10.90 -69.63
C ALA A 95 -18.76 -10.44 -70.69
N GLU A 96 -19.69 -11.30 -71.05
CA GLU A 96 -20.73 -11.00 -72.03
C GLU A 96 -21.83 -10.12 -71.40
N PRO A 97 -22.25 -9.01 -72.02
CA PRO A 97 -23.33 -8.18 -71.48
C PRO A 97 -24.66 -8.95 -71.37
N LEU A 98 -25.38 -8.75 -70.26
CA LEU A 98 -26.67 -9.36 -69.98
C LEU A 98 -27.75 -8.29 -69.82
N THR A 99 -28.88 -8.46 -70.50
CA THR A 99 -30.10 -7.70 -70.23
C THR A 99 -31.15 -8.62 -69.62
N ILE A 100 -31.69 -8.30 -68.44
CA ILE A 100 -32.68 -9.14 -67.75
C ILE A 100 -34.00 -8.40 -67.51
N SER A 101 -35.10 -9.15 -67.50
CA SER A 101 -36.44 -8.69 -67.14
C SER A 101 -37.17 -9.78 -66.37
N GLY A 102 -38.00 -9.40 -65.41
CA GLY A 102 -38.92 -10.30 -64.73
C GLY A 102 -38.33 -11.11 -63.58
N THR A 103 -39.22 -11.84 -62.91
CA THR A 103 -38.86 -12.71 -61.78
C THR A 103 -38.25 -14.05 -62.21
N GLY A 104 -38.18 -14.29 -63.53
CA GLY A 104 -37.78 -15.55 -64.14
C GLY A 104 -38.73 -16.73 -63.89
N VAL A 105 -38.32 -17.91 -64.33
CA VAL A 105 -39.13 -19.14 -64.28
C VAL A 105 -39.52 -19.46 -62.84
N SER A 106 -40.83 -19.55 -62.57
CA SER A 106 -41.39 -19.82 -61.23
C SER A 106 -40.91 -18.88 -60.13
N GLY A 107 -40.50 -17.65 -60.47
CA GLY A 107 -39.95 -16.69 -59.51
C GLY A 107 -38.51 -16.98 -59.07
N GLY A 108 -37.82 -17.90 -59.74
CA GLY A 108 -36.46 -18.33 -59.40
C GLY A 108 -35.33 -17.41 -59.88
N GLY A 109 -35.62 -16.23 -60.40
CA GLY A 109 -34.64 -15.29 -60.97
C GLY A 109 -34.54 -15.37 -62.49
N ALA A 110 -34.49 -14.21 -63.15
CA ALA A 110 -34.12 -14.10 -64.56
C ALA A 110 -32.64 -14.47 -64.78
N LEU A 111 -31.80 -14.23 -63.78
CA LEU A 111 -30.48 -14.83 -63.63
C LEU A 111 -30.47 -15.72 -62.39
N ARG A 112 -30.15 -17.00 -62.58
CA ARG A 112 -30.23 -18.02 -61.52
C ARG A 112 -28.93 -18.80 -61.40
N PHE A 113 -28.32 -18.75 -60.23
CA PHE A 113 -27.14 -19.53 -59.89
C PHE A 113 -27.56 -20.90 -59.34
N VAL A 114 -27.31 -21.97 -60.09
CA VAL A 114 -27.76 -23.34 -59.74
C VAL A 114 -26.60 -24.26 -59.36
N GLN A 115 -25.39 -23.70 -59.22
CA GLN A 115 -24.16 -24.40 -58.87
C GLN A 115 -23.29 -23.53 -57.96
N ASN A 116 -22.59 -24.16 -57.02
CA ASN A 116 -21.66 -23.49 -56.12
C ASN A 116 -20.49 -22.83 -56.89
N ASN A 117 -19.99 -21.71 -56.37
CA ASN A 117 -18.73 -21.07 -56.77
C ASN A 117 -18.64 -20.73 -58.27
N VAL A 118 -19.69 -20.15 -58.86
CA VAL A 118 -19.64 -19.63 -60.22
C VAL A 118 -19.66 -18.09 -60.23
N ASP A 119 -19.00 -17.49 -61.20
CA ASP A 119 -18.87 -16.03 -61.34
C ASP A 119 -19.40 -15.54 -62.71
N TYR A 120 -20.35 -14.61 -62.69
CA TYR A 120 -20.78 -13.90 -63.90
C TYR A 120 -20.08 -12.54 -64.01
N LYS A 121 -19.19 -12.40 -65.00
CA LYS A 121 -18.34 -11.22 -65.18
C LYS A 121 -18.94 -10.13 -66.08
N GLY A 122 -19.98 -10.47 -66.83
CA GLY A 122 -20.65 -9.58 -67.76
C GLY A 122 -21.42 -8.44 -67.09
N ALA A 123 -21.44 -7.26 -67.69
CA ALA A 123 -22.28 -6.16 -67.21
C ALA A 123 -23.76 -6.53 -67.34
N ILE A 124 -24.55 -6.28 -66.29
CA ILE A 124 -25.98 -6.60 -66.24
C ILE A 124 -26.78 -5.30 -66.35
N THR A 125 -27.76 -5.25 -67.24
CA THR A 125 -28.72 -4.15 -67.38
C THR A 125 -30.14 -4.66 -67.16
N LEU A 126 -30.96 -3.93 -66.40
CA LEU A 126 -32.38 -4.24 -66.24
C LEU A 126 -33.20 -3.54 -67.32
N ALA A 127 -34.06 -4.29 -68.01
CA ALA A 127 -35.05 -3.73 -68.94
C ALA A 127 -36.46 -3.63 -68.33
N ALA A 128 -36.68 -4.26 -67.18
CA ALA A 128 -37.85 -4.16 -66.30
C ALA A 128 -37.42 -4.60 -64.88
N ASP A 129 -38.34 -4.57 -63.91
CA ASP A 129 -38.10 -5.17 -62.59
C ASP A 129 -37.63 -6.62 -62.77
N ALA A 130 -36.52 -6.97 -62.13
CA ALA A 130 -35.87 -8.25 -62.36
C ALA A 130 -35.34 -8.88 -61.08
N ARG A 131 -35.11 -10.20 -61.14
CA ARG A 131 -34.59 -10.97 -60.00
C ARG A 131 -33.29 -11.70 -60.34
N ILE A 132 -32.32 -11.59 -59.45
CA ILE A 132 -31.13 -12.45 -59.38
C ILE A 132 -31.30 -13.38 -58.19
N GLN A 133 -31.08 -14.68 -58.38
CA GLN A 133 -31.28 -15.68 -57.33
C GLN A 133 -30.06 -16.57 -57.17
N ALA A 134 -29.59 -16.73 -55.94
CA ALA A 134 -28.70 -17.83 -55.58
C ALA A 134 -29.55 -19.05 -55.18
N ALA A 135 -29.40 -20.17 -55.89
CA ALA A 135 -29.93 -21.48 -55.50
C ALA A 135 -28.76 -22.44 -55.13
N SER A 136 -27.60 -21.87 -54.81
CA SER A 136 -26.34 -22.56 -54.57
C SER A 136 -25.40 -21.71 -53.72
N ASN A 137 -24.30 -22.30 -53.26
CA ASN A 137 -23.38 -21.68 -52.30
C ASN A 137 -22.33 -20.80 -52.97
N SER A 138 -22.21 -19.57 -52.46
CA SER A 138 -21.18 -18.59 -52.79
C SER A 138 -21.00 -18.22 -54.28
N PRO A 139 -22.06 -18.05 -55.10
CA PRO A 139 -21.94 -17.40 -56.41
C PRO A 139 -21.49 -15.94 -56.34
N ILE A 140 -20.93 -15.46 -57.44
CA ILE A 140 -20.43 -14.09 -57.61
C ILE A 140 -21.04 -13.46 -58.88
N VAL A 141 -21.41 -12.19 -58.78
CA VAL A 141 -21.65 -11.31 -59.94
C VAL A 141 -20.55 -10.25 -59.94
N SER A 142 -19.47 -10.47 -60.69
CA SER A 142 -18.36 -9.52 -60.79
C SER A 142 -18.66 -8.33 -61.73
N GLY A 143 -19.57 -8.50 -62.68
CA GLY A 143 -19.96 -7.43 -63.60
C GLY A 143 -20.79 -6.33 -62.92
N ALA A 144 -20.68 -5.09 -63.41
CA ALA A 144 -21.49 -3.96 -62.94
C ALA A 144 -22.98 -4.21 -63.23
N ILE A 145 -23.86 -3.71 -62.36
CA ILE A 145 -25.32 -3.90 -62.47
C ILE A 145 -26.01 -2.53 -62.58
N ALA A 146 -26.51 -2.24 -63.78
CA ALA A 146 -27.31 -1.06 -64.08
C ALA A 146 -28.81 -1.38 -63.90
N ILE A 147 -29.35 -1.00 -62.74
CA ILE A 147 -30.75 -1.19 -62.34
C ILE A 147 -31.65 -0.14 -63.02
N GLY A 148 -31.15 1.08 -63.23
CA GLY A 148 -31.93 2.17 -63.82
C GLY A 148 -33.12 2.59 -62.93
N GLY A 149 -34.29 2.75 -63.54
CA GLY A 149 -35.55 3.10 -62.85
C GLY A 149 -36.35 1.90 -62.31
N TYR A 150 -35.76 0.71 -62.29
CA TYR A 150 -36.43 -0.55 -61.92
C TYR A 150 -36.03 -1.03 -60.52
N THR A 151 -36.57 -2.17 -60.12
CA THR A 151 -36.16 -2.93 -58.93
C THR A 151 -35.32 -4.13 -59.31
N LEU A 152 -34.16 -4.26 -58.66
CA LEU A 152 -33.43 -5.51 -58.59
C LEU A 152 -33.78 -6.24 -57.29
N ALA A 153 -34.50 -7.35 -57.39
CA ALA A 153 -34.67 -8.29 -56.30
C ALA A 153 -33.50 -9.29 -56.26
N VAL A 154 -32.92 -9.49 -55.09
CA VAL A 154 -31.79 -10.40 -54.87
C VAL A 154 -32.18 -11.41 -53.81
N GLY A 155 -32.38 -12.66 -54.25
CA GLY A 155 -32.76 -13.74 -53.35
C GLY A 155 -31.61 -14.65 -52.96
N VAL A 156 -31.41 -14.78 -51.65
CA VAL A 156 -30.45 -15.70 -51.05
C VAL A 156 -31.19 -16.57 -50.03
N PRO A 157 -31.76 -17.70 -50.46
CA PRO A 157 -32.61 -18.56 -49.64
C PRO A 157 -31.78 -19.33 -48.60
N ALA A 158 -32.45 -19.96 -47.64
CA ALA A 158 -31.80 -20.59 -46.48
C ALA A 158 -30.86 -21.77 -46.83
N ASP A 159 -31.03 -22.37 -48.00
CA ASP A 159 -30.20 -23.44 -48.55
C ASP A 159 -28.91 -22.94 -49.23
N ALA A 160 -28.80 -21.63 -49.49
CA ALA A 160 -27.59 -20.98 -49.96
C ALA A 160 -26.80 -20.35 -48.80
N THR A 161 -25.47 -20.32 -48.89
CA THR A 161 -24.60 -19.67 -47.88
C THR A 161 -24.50 -18.15 -48.08
N GLU A 162 -24.32 -17.70 -49.32
CA GLU A 162 -24.04 -16.31 -49.67
C GLU A 162 -24.23 -16.09 -51.17
N LEU A 163 -24.64 -14.89 -51.58
CA LEU A 163 -24.43 -14.35 -52.93
C LEU A 163 -23.57 -13.08 -52.83
N ARG A 164 -22.53 -12.98 -53.65
CA ARG A 164 -21.68 -11.78 -53.71
C ARG A 164 -21.99 -10.94 -54.94
N LEU A 165 -22.29 -9.67 -54.75
CA LEU A 165 -22.30 -8.67 -55.82
C LEU A 165 -20.96 -7.91 -55.79
N GLY A 166 -20.10 -8.29 -56.73
CA GLY A 166 -18.75 -7.77 -56.89
C GLY A 166 -18.69 -6.46 -57.67
N GLY A 167 -19.53 -6.32 -58.71
CA GLY A 167 -19.60 -5.11 -59.52
C GLY A 167 -20.34 -3.95 -58.86
N ALA A 168 -20.11 -2.74 -59.36
CA ALA A 168 -20.81 -1.54 -58.91
C ALA A 168 -22.31 -1.60 -59.27
N LEU A 169 -23.16 -1.24 -58.31
CA LEU A 169 -24.60 -1.08 -58.53
C LEU A 169 -24.92 0.38 -58.90
N SER A 170 -25.84 0.59 -59.84
CA SER A 170 -26.45 1.89 -60.11
C SER A 170 -27.95 1.79 -60.28
N GLY A 171 -28.71 2.74 -59.74
CA GLY A 171 -30.18 2.70 -59.76
C GLY A 171 -30.80 3.88 -59.04
N THR A 172 -31.96 4.32 -59.51
CA THR A 172 -32.59 5.59 -59.08
C THR A 172 -33.98 5.43 -58.48
N ARG A 173 -34.55 4.22 -58.48
CA ARG A 173 -35.91 3.98 -57.99
C ARG A 173 -36.01 4.21 -56.48
N ALA A 174 -36.91 5.10 -56.07
CA ALA A 174 -37.14 5.47 -54.68
C ALA A 174 -38.61 5.86 -54.48
N GLY A 175 -39.12 5.71 -53.26
CA GLY A 175 -40.50 6.03 -52.92
C GLY A 175 -41.12 5.04 -51.93
N SER A 176 -42.31 5.36 -51.41
CA SER A 176 -43.02 4.48 -50.49
C SER A 176 -43.39 3.16 -51.17
N GLY A 177 -42.72 2.08 -50.78
CA GLY A 177 -42.92 0.74 -51.38
C GLY A 177 -42.16 0.51 -52.68
N GLU A 178 -41.30 1.46 -53.09
CA GLU A 178 -40.49 1.38 -54.30
C GLU A 178 -39.00 1.39 -53.96
N TYR A 179 -38.25 0.42 -54.49
CA TYR A 179 -36.86 0.21 -54.11
C TYR A 179 -36.00 -0.09 -55.33
N ALA A 180 -34.82 0.50 -55.44
CA ALA A 180 -33.84 0.13 -56.46
C ALA A 180 -33.28 -1.27 -56.19
N LEU A 181 -32.99 -1.59 -54.92
CA LEU A 181 -32.46 -2.89 -54.51
C LEU A 181 -33.33 -3.48 -53.40
N VAL A 182 -33.78 -4.72 -53.58
CA VAL A 182 -34.47 -5.52 -52.57
C VAL A 182 -33.66 -6.77 -52.29
N LYS A 183 -33.33 -7.01 -51.03
CA LYS A 183 -32.74 -8.28 -50.59
C LYS A 183 -33.78 -9.08 -49.82
N ASP A 184 -34.06 -10.28 -50.31
CA ASP A 184 -34.91 -11.29 -49.67
C ASP A 184 -34.16 -12.64 -49.51
N GLY A 185 -34.78 -13.61 -48.84
CA GLY A 185 -34.14 -14.86 -48.44
C GLY A 185 -33.34 -14.75 -47.13
N ALA A 186 -33.35 -15.81 -46.33
CA ALA A 186 -32.76 -15.84 -44.99
C ALA A 186 -31.22 -15.68 -44.95
N SER A 187 -30.52 -15.92 -46.05
CA SER A 187 -29.05 -15.99 -46.09
C SER A 187 -28.38 -14.68 -46.53
N ARG A 188 -27.05 -14.68 -46.59
CA ARG A 188 -26.23 -13.48 -46.71
C ARG A 188 -26.12 -12.94 -48.14
N LEU A 189 -26.27 -11.62 -48.30
CA LEU A 189 -25.84 -10.87 -49.48
C LEU A 189 -24.58 -10.08 -49.14
N LEU A 190 -23.48 -10.33 -49.84
CA LEU A 190 -22.23 -9.59 -49.70
C LEU A 190 -22.07 -8.57 -50.84
N LEU A 191 -22.00 -7.30 -50.49
CA LEU A 191 -21.79 -6.21 -51.45
C LEU A 191 -20.35 -5.73 -51.38
N THR A 192 -19.56 -5.95 -52.43
CA THR A 192 -18.17 -5.48 -52.48
C THR A 192 -17.90 -4.43 -53.55
N GLY A 193 -18.84 -4.17 -54.45
CA GLY A 193 -18.74 -3.12 -55.45
C GLY A 193 -18.77 -1.71 -54.84
N ASN A 194 -18.20 -0.74 -55.54
CA ASN A 194 -18.28 0.68 -55.20
C ASN A 194 -19.53 1.28 -55.86
N SER A 195 -20.64 1.34 -55.13
CA SER A 195 -21.98 1.57 -55.68
C SER A 195 -22.45 3.03 -55.55
N ILE A 196 -21.57 4.00 -55.83
CA ILE A 196 -21.92 5.44 -55.76
C ILE A 196 -23.11 5.84 -56.65
N GLY A 197 -23.41 5.06 -57.70
CA GLY A 197 -24.56 5.30 -58.58
C GLY A 197 -25.88 4.73 -58.06
N LEU A 198 -25.87 4.02 -56.93
CA LEU A 198 -27.08 3.53 -56.27
C LEU A 198 -27.67 4.64 -55.40
N ILE A 199 -28.53 5.45 -56.00
CA ILE A 199 -29.15 6.62 -55.37
C ILE A 199 -30.62 6.41 -55.00
N GLY A 200 -31.22 5.31 -55.46
CA GLY A 200 -32.57 4.89 -55.08
C GLY A 200 -32.63 4.20 -53.72
N ASP A 201 -33.83 3.87 -53.23
CA ASP A 201 -34.04 3.23 -51.94
C ASP A 201 -33.56 1.76 -51.94
N VAL A 202 -33.05 1.30 -50.80
CA VAL A 202 -32.59 -0.09 -50.60
C VAL A 202 -33.39 -0.73 -49.48
N HIS A 203 -33.95 -1.91 -49.72
CA HIS A 203 -34.75 -2.64 -48.73
C HIS A 203 -34.14 -4.01 -48.45
N LEU A 204 -33.70 -4.20 -47.21
CA LEU A 204 -33.40 -5.51 -46.67
C LEU A 204 -34.68 -6.06 -46.03
N GLN A 205 -35.37 -7.00 -46.68
CA GLN A 205 -36.62 -7.55 -46.17
C GLN A 205 -36.38 -8.61 -45.09
N GLU A 206 -35.37 -9.47 -45.31
CA GLU A 206 -34.95 -10.52 -44.40
C GLU A 206 -33.48 -10.91 -44.62
N GLY A 207 -32.92 -11.61 -43.63
CA GLY A 207 -31.57 -12.18 -43.71
C GLY A 207 -30.46 -11.17 -43.47
N GLU A 208 -29.25 -11.50 -43.93
CA GLU A 208 -28.05 -10.70 -43.70
C GLU A 208 -27.63 -9.91 -44.94
N ILE A 209 -27.27 -8.64 -44.73
CA ILE A 209 -26.45 -7.87 -45.66
C ILE A 209 -25.06 -7.67 -45.05
N ARG A 210 -24.02 -7.89 -45.85
CA ARG A 210 -22.64 -7.64 -45.44
C ARG A 210 -21.99 -6.66 -46.41
N LEU A 211 -21.39 -5.60 -45.86
CA LEU A 211 -20.71 -4.57 -46.65
C LEU A 211 -19.22 -4.85 -46.76
N GLY A 212 -18.68 -4.81 -47.97
CA GLY A 212 -17.25 -4.90 -48.24
C GLY A 212 -16.52 -3.55 -48.24
N ASN A 213 -17.26 -2.44 -48.32
CA ASN A 213 -16.74 -1.07 -48.30
C ASN A 213 -17.87 -0.08 -47.95
N ALA A 214 -17.53 1.17 -47.60
CA ALA A 214 -18.50 2.20 -47.20
C ALA A 214 -19.49 2.61 -48.31
N ASN A 215 -19.09 2.51 -49.57
CA ASN A 215 -19.92 2.91 -50.71
C ASN A 215 -20.76 1.74 -51.28
N ALA A 216 -20.75 0.58 -50.64
CA ALA A 216 -21.42 -0.62 -51.15
C ALA A 216 -22.94 -0.42 -51.34
N LEU A 217 -23.55 0.47 -50.57
CA LEU A 217 -24.96 0.85 -50.63
C LEU A 217 -25.23 2.21 -51.28
N GLY A 218 -24.21 2.90 -51.80
CA GLY A 218 -24.34 4.30 -52.23
C GLY A 218 -24.66 5.27 -51.07
N SER A 219 -24.85 6.55 -51.39
CA SER A 219 -24.98 7.63 -50.39
C SER A 219 -26.35 8.32 -50.35
N LEU A 220 -27.26 8.02 -51.29
CA LEU A 220 -28.57 8.68 -51.41
C LEU A 220 -29.72 7.68 -51.39
N GLY A 221 -30.90 8.13 -50.97
CA GLY A 221 -32.08 7.28 -50.79
C GLY A 221 -32.10 6.64 -49.40
N THR A 222 -33.26 6.12 -49.02
CA THR A 222 -33.51 5.49 -47.72
C THR A 222 -32.96 4.06 -47.71
N LEU A 223 -32.36 3.65 -46.60
CA LEU A 223 -32.06 2.26 -46.28
C LEU A 223 -33.16 1.73 -45.35
N VAL A 224 -33.85 0.69 -45.78
CA VAL A 224 -35.02 0.12 -45.09
C VAL A 224 -34.67 -1.27 -44.57
N PHE A 225 -34.92 -1.50 -43.29
CA PHE A 225 -34.76 -2.81 -42.65
C PHE A 225 -36.11 -3.38 -42.25
N GLY A 226 -36.46 -4.52 -42.82
CA GLY A 226 -37.54 -5.39 -42.39
C GLY A 226 -37.20 -6.14 -41.09
N ASN A 227 -38.04 -7.10 -40.75
CA ASN A 227 -37.91 -7.87 -39.52
C ASN A 227 -36.84 -8.97 -39.61
N ASN A 228 -36.14 -9.23 -38.51
CA ASN A 228 -35.07 -10.24 -38.40
C ASN A 228 -33.92 -10.01 -39.41
N THR A 229 -33.65 -8.76 -39.72
CA THR A 229 -32.60 -8.37 -40.64
C THR A 229 -31.29 -8.11 -39.90
N VAL A 230 -30.18 -8.42 -40.56
CA VAL A 230 -28.85 -8.32 -39.98
C VAL A 230 -27.95 -7.53 -40.90
N MET A 231 -27.21 -6.57 -40.36
CA MET A 231 -26.16 -5.87 -41.11
C MET A 231 -24.81 -5.99 -40.43
N LYS A 232 -23.80 -6.36 -41.24
CA LYS A 232 -22.42 -6.58 -40.80
C LYS A 232 -21.42 -5.89 -41.72
N SER A 233 -20.25 -5.59 -41.17
CA SER A 233 -19.06 -5.26 -41.96
C SER A 233 -18.33 -6.55 -42.36
N ALA A 234 -17.69 -6.58 -43.53
CA ALA A 234 -16.79 -7.66 -43.94
C ALA A 234 -15.35 -7.47 -43.41
N SER A 235 -15.07 -6.33 -42.77
CA SER A 235 -13.73 -5.87 -42.40
C SER A 235 -13.71 -5.19 -41.02
N VAL A 236 -12.51 -4.98 -40.49
CA VAL A 236 -12.26 -4.16 -39.28
C VAL A 236 -12.34 -2.65 -39.55
N ALA A 237 -12.58 -2.25 -40.81
CA ALA A 237 -12.73 -0.85 -41.20
C ALA A 237 -14.07 -0.28 -40.70
N ASP A 238 -14.03 0.97 -40.25
CA ASP A 238 -15.21 1.74 -39.87
C ASP A 238 -15.97 2.15 -41.13
N TYR A 239 -17.30 2.01 -41.14
CA TYR A 239 -18.16 2.37 -42.25
C TYR A 239 -19.21 3.39 -41.79
N SER A 240 -19.21 4.55 -42.46
CA SER A 240 -20.27 5.56 -42.35
C SER A 240 -21.26 5.39 -43.49
N ILE A 241 -22.53 5.27 -43.14
CA ILE A 241 -23.67 5.06 -44.02
C ILE A 241 -24.50 6.33 -43.96
N SER A 242 -24.34 7.21 -44.96
CA SER A 242 -25.00 8.53 -44.98
C SER A 242 -26.50 8.48 -45.31
N ARG A 243 -27.03 7.30 -45.61
CA ARG A 243 -28.44 7.11 -45.99
C ARG A 243 -29.35 7.30 -44.77
N PRO A 244 -30.52 7.97 -44.91
CA PRO A 244 -31.59 7.87 -43.93
C PRO A 244 -31.97 6.41 -43.68
N LEU A 245 -32.28 6.08 -42.45
CA LEU A 245 -32.57 4.73 -41.98
C LEU A 245 -34.05 4.62 -41.61
N ARG A 246 -34.76 3.63 -42.17
CA ARG A 246 -36.12 3.26 -41.75
C ARG A 246 -36.15 1.82 -41.24
N ILE A 247 -36.58 1.63 -40.01
CA ILE A 247 -36.61 0.32 -39.34
C ILE A 247 -38.06 -0.11 -39.16
N GLU A 248 -38.48 -1.10 -39.96
CA GLU A 248 -39.84 -1.66 -40.01
C GLU A 248 -40.00 -2.93 -39.18
N GLY A 249 -38.92 -3.47 -38.64
CA GLY A 249 -38.91 -4.67 -37.80
C GLY A 249 -37.74 -4.69 -36.81
N ASN A 250 -37.53 -5.81 -36.14
CA ASN A 250 -36.37 -5.98 -35.26
C ASN A 250 -35.12 -6.25 -36.08
N VAL A 251 -34.01 -5.62 -35.70
CA VAL A 251 -32.76 -5.62 -36.48
C VAL A 251 -31.58 -5.99 -35.60
N SER A 252 -30.54 -6.54 -36.22
CA SER A 252 -29.24 -6.76 -35.57
C SER A 252 -28.12 -6.10 -36.35
N PHE A 253 -27.25 -5.39 -35.62
CA PHE A 253 -26.08 -4.74 -36.16
C PHE A 253 -24.81 -5.33 -35.55
N GLY A 254 -23.75 -5.35 -36.36
CA GLY A 254 -22.44 -5.85 -35.94
C GLY A 254 -22.33 -7.39 -35.99
N GLU A 255 -21.14 -7.88 -35.70
CA GLU A 255 -20.79 -9.30 -35.77
C GLU A 255 -20.27 -9.80 -34.42
N ALA A 256 -20.48 -11.09 -34.13
CA ALA A 256 -20.02 -11.69 -32.87
C ALA A 256 -18.50 -12.02 -32.86
N ALA A 257 -17.79 -11.87 -33.99
CA ALA A 257 -16.39 -12.19 -34.18
C ALA A 257 -15.51 -10.92 -34.32
N THR A 258 -14.18 -11.07 -34.28
CA THR A 258 -13.16 -10.00 -34.24
C THR A 258 -13.05 -9.09 -35.48
N ARG A 259 -14.02 -9.11 -36.41
CA ARG A 259 -13.93 -8.45 -37.73
C ARG A 259 -14.94 -7.30 -37.90
N THR A 260 -15.05 -6.40 -36.93
CA THR A 260 -15.98 -5.26 -37.02
C THR A 260 -15.27 -3.94 -36.75
N GLY A 261 -15.32 -3.02 -37.73
CA GLY A 261 -15.23 -1.59 -37.45
C GLY A 261 -16.57 -1.02 -36.98
N THR A 262 -16.60 0.26 -36.67
CA THR A 262 -17.82 1.02 -36.34
C THR A 262 -18.81 0.99 -37.51
N LEU A 263 -20.11 0.90 -37.20
CA LEU A 263 -21.20 1.17 -38.14
C LEU A 263 -21.89 2.47 -37.73
N GLU A 264 -21.67 3.53 -38.49
CA GLU A 264 -22.23 4.85 -38.24
C GLU A 264 -23.33 5.15 -39.23
N PHE A 265 -24.51 5.55 -38.75
CA PHE A 265 -25.64 5.96 -39.58
C PHE A 265 -25.79 7.47 -39.50
N GLY A 266 -25.38 8.15 -40.58
CA GLY A 266 -25.36 9.61 -40.68
C GLY A 266 -26.73 10.24 -40.96
N GLY A 267 -27.65 9.50 -41.56
CA GLY A 267 -29.01 9.97 -41.84
C GLY A 267 -29.97 9.72 -40.67
N ASN A 268 -31.10 10.45 -40.66
CA ASN A 268 -32.15 10.28 -39.65
C ASN A 268 -32.65 8.83 -39.57
N VAL A 269 -33.01 8.40 -38.35
CA VAL A 269 -33.52 7.07 -38.04
C VAL A 269 -35.01 7.13 -37.72
N ASP A 270 -35.83 6.51 -38.56
CA ASP A 270 -37.28 6.37 -38.40
C ASP A 270 -37.64 4.95 -37.96
N LEU A 271 -38.28 4.80 -36.79
CA LEU A 271 -38.69 3.53 -36.20
C LEU A 271 -40.07 3.02 -36.70
N SER A 272 -40.64 3.71 -37.69
CA SER A 272 -41.88 3.38 -38.42
C SER A 272 -43.12 3.15 -37.54
N GLY A 273 -43.23 3.91 -36.45
CA GLY A 273 -44.34 3.93 -35.49
C GLY A 273 -44.37 2.74 -34.51
N GLY A 274 -43.45 1.78 -34.63
CA GLY A 274 -43.41 0.57 -33.81
C GLY A 274 -42.39 0.61 -32.68
N THR A 275 -42.44 -0.38 -31.79
CA THR A 275 -41.31 -0.68 -30.90
C THR A 275 -40.33 -1.57 -31.65
N ARG A 276 -39.07 -1.13 -31.78
CA ARG A 276 -38.03 -1.79 -32.55
C ARG A 276 -36.90 -2.22 -31.66
N THR A 277 -36.62 -3.52 -31.65
CA THR A 277 -35.41 -4.04 -31.03
C THR A 277 -34.24 -3.85 -31.96
N VAL A 278 -33.24 -3.09 -31.50
CA VAL A 278 -31.93 -2.95 -32.14
C VAL A 278 -30.92 -3.73 -31.31
N ALA A 279 -30.59 -4.93 -31.79
CA ALA A 279 -29.57 -5.76 -31.15
C ALA A 279 -28.19 -5.39 -31.69
N VAL A 280 -27.31 -4.89 -30.83
CA VAL A 280 -25.91 -4.66 -31.19
C VAL A 280 -25.08 -5.85 -30.71
N SER A 281 -24.52 -6.59 -31.66
CA SER A 281 -23.60 -7.69 -31.38
C SER A 281 -22.29 -7.16 -30.78
N ASN A 282 -21.58 -8.01 -30.03
CA ASN A 282 -20.40 -7.60 -29.27
C ASN A 282 -19.31 -7.01 -30.18
N PRO A 283 -18.71 -5.87 -29.83
CA PRO A 283 -17.27 -5.95 -29.70
C PRO A 283 -16.75 -5.16 -28.49
N VAL A 284 -15.78 -5.75 -27.82
CA VAL A 284 -14.95 -5.10 -26.78
C VAL A 284 -14.08 -3.97 -27.39
N THR A 285 -14.27 -3.59 -28.66
CA THR A 285 -13.43 -2.58 -29.35
C THR A 285 -14.15 -1.53 -30.20
N LYS A 286 -15.44 -1.66 -30.56
CA LYS A 286 -16.15 -0.72 -31.48
C LYS A 286 -17.65 -0.60 -31.17
N TRP A 287 -18.38 0.28 -31.87
CA TRP A 287 -19.79 0.58 -31.60
C TRP A 287 -20.67 0.72 -32.86
N VAL A 288 -21.98 0.78 -32.64
CA VAL A 288 -22.96 1.24 -33.63
C VAL A 288 -23.42 2.63 -33.21
N GLU A 289 -23.53 3.56 -34.14
CA GLU A 289 -23.91 4.95 -33.85
C GLU A 289 -25.04 5.42 -34.75
N PHE A 290 -26.06 6.01 -34.14
CA PHE A 290 -27.09 6.79 -34.83
C PHE A 290 -26.74 8.27 -34.68
N VAL A 291 -26.03 8.81 -35.66
CA VAL A 291 -25.66 10.24 -35.71
C VAL A 291 -26.86 11.08 -36.10
N GLY A 292 -27.73 10.57 -36.98
CA GLY A 292 -28.98 11.23 -37.33
C GLY A 292 -30.05 11.11 -36.23
N ASN A 293 -31.05 11.99 -36.28
CA ASN A 293 -32.13 12.06 -35.28
C ASN A 293 -32.98 10.78 -35.25
N LEU A 294 -33.36 10.34 -34.06
CA LEU A 294 -34.22 9.18 -33.83
C LEU A 294 -35.69 9.60 -33.70
N SER A 295 -36.61 8.96 -34.43
CA SER A 295 -38.01 9.40 -34.47
C SER A 295 -39.02 8.26 -34.68
N ASN A 296 -40.30 8.59 -34.43
CA ASN A 296 -41.47 7.83 -34.87
C ASN A 296 -41.48 6.36 -34.39
N GLY A 297 -41.55 6.11 -33.08
CA GLY A 297 -41.65 4.77 -32.50
C GLY A 297 -40.88 4.65 -31.18
N ASN A 298 -40.58 3.44 -30.73
CA ASN A 298 -39.80 3.19 -29.52
C ASN A 298 -38.58 2.33 -29.83
N LEU A 299 -37.45 2.61 -29.17
CA LEU A 299 -36.21 1.87 -29.33
C LEU A 299 -35.96 0.94 -28.13
N THR A 300 -35.79 -0.34 -28.40
CA THR A 300 -35.28 -1.32 -27.44
C THR A 300 -33.86 -1.71 -27.80
N LYS A 301 -32.89 -1.24 -27.04
CA LYS A 301 -31.49 -1.65 -27.16
C LYS A 301 -31.30 -3.05 -26.57
N ALA A 302 -30.86 -3.97 -27.42
CA ALA A 302 -30.52 -5.34 -27.05
C ALA A 302 -29.09 -5.72 -27.50
N GLY A 303 -28.69 -6.95 -27.21
CA GLY A 303 -27.35 -7.46 -27.51
C GLY A 303 -26.25 -6.84 -26.63
N PRO A 304 -25.09 -7.49 -26.50
CA PRO A 304 -24.06 -7.09 -25.56
C PRO A 304 -23.28 -5.82 -25.95
N GLY A 305 -23.33 -5.39 -27.21
CA GLY A 305 -22.51 -4.27 -27.71
C GLY A 305 -23.02 -2.88 -27.31
N LEU A 306 -22.29 -1.85 -27.75
CA LEU A 306 -22.58 -0.43 -27.52
C LEU A 306 -23.39 0.16 -28.69
N LEU A 307 -24.53 0.77 -28.36
CA LEU A 307 -25.27 1.67 -29.24
C LEU A 307 -25.11 3.11 -28.73
N ILE A 308 -24.62 4.00 -29.58
CA ILE A 308 -24.54 5.44 -29.31
C ILE A 308 -25.67 6.15 -30.05
N LEU A 309 -26.40 7.01 -29.34
CA LEU A 309 -27.28 8.01 -29.93
C LEU A 309 -26.51 9.34 -29.98
N GLY A 310 -26.17 9.78 -31.19
CA GLY A 310 -25.50 11.06 -31.44
C GLY A 310 -26.49 12.16 -31.84
N GLY A 311 -27.53 11.81 -32.60
CA GLY A 311 -28.60 12.74 -33.00
C GLY A 311 -29.70 12.88 -31.95
N GLU A 312 -30.55 13.91 -32.07
CA GLU A 312 -31.65 14.17 -31.14
C GLU A 312 -32.70 13.05 -31.18
N THR A 313 -33.21 12.65 -30.02
CA THR A 313 -34.38 11.77 -29.91
C THR A 313 -35.66 12.60 -29.88
N ALA A 314 -36.53 12.39 -30.86
CA ALA A 314 -37.78 13.13 -30.99
C ALA A 314 -38.74 12.87 -29.81
N ALA A 315 -39.58 13.86 -29.49
CA ALA A 315 -40.59 13.74 -28.45
C ALA A 315 -41.54 12.56 -28.70
N GLY A 316 -41.82 11.78 -27.64
CA GLY A 316 -42.69 10.61 -27.70
C GLY A 316 -41.99 9.30 -28.07
N VAL A 317 -40.69 9.33 -28.41
CA VAL A 317 -39.89 8.11 -28.59
C VAL A 317 -39.52 7.53 -27.22
N GLY A 318 -40.02 6.33 -26.92
CA GLY A 318 -39.66 5.59 -25.71
C GLY A 318 -38.34 4.84 -25.89
N LEU A 319 -37.53 4.79 -24.84
CA LEU A 319 -36.23 4.13 -24.81
C LEU A 319 -36.23 2.99 -23.78
N SER A 320 -35.66 1.84 -24.14
CA SER A 320 -35.48 0.71 -23.22
C SER A 320 -34.18 -0.02 -23.52
N VAL A 321 -33.55 -0.58 -22.49
CA VAL A 321 -32.29 -1.34 -22.58
C VAL A 321 -32.50 -2.70 -21.94
N THR A 322 -32.46 -3.76 -22.74
CA THR A 322 -32.55 -5.14 -22.23
C THR A 322 -31.17 -5.78 -22.03
N ALA A 323 -30.15 -5.32 -22.75
CA ALA A 323 -28.77 -5.79 -22.64
C ALA A 323 -27.76 -4.82 -23.28
N GLY A 324 -26.49 -4.94 -22.88
CA GLY A 324 -25.38 -4.13 -23.38
C GLY A 324 -25.47 -2.67 -22.94
N THR A 325 -24.86 -1.79 -23.71
CA THR A 325 -24.76 -0.36 -23.37
C THR A 325 -25.54 0.51 -24.35
N LEU A 326 -26.36 1.41 -23.82
CA LEU A 326 -26.92 2.56 -24.52
C LEU A 326 -26.18 3.82 -24.03
N GLN A 327 -25.60 4.58 -24.94
CA GLN A 327 -24.86 5.81 -24.61
C GLN A 327 -25.45 7.01 -25.34
N GLY A 328 -25.40 8.17 -24.67
CA GLY A 328 -25.83 9.44 -25.22
C GLY A 328 -25.62 10.61 -24.26
N THR A 329 -26.33 11.70 -24.51
CA THR A 329 -26.41 12.89 -23.63
C THR A 329 -27.87 13.14 -23.25
N THR A 330 -28.13 14.17 -22.44
CA THR A 330 -29.51 14.61 -22.15
C THR A 330 -30.30 15.08 -23.38
N ASP A 331 -29.65 15.32 -24.53
CA ASP A 331 -30.33 15.70 -25.78
C ASP A 331 -31.00 14.52 -26.49
N ASN A 332 -30.51 13.31 -26.24
CA ASN A 332 -30.93 12.11 -26.96
C ASN A 332 -31.35 10.95 -26.05
N LEU A 333 -30.88 10.90 -24.81
CA LEU A 333 -31.45 10.08 -23.75
C LEU A 333 -32.58 10.89 -23.08
N LYS A 334 -33.83 10.67 -23.53
CA LYS A 334 -35.03 11.41 -23.08
C LYS A 334 -36.14 10.46 -22.65
N GLY A 335 -37.05 10.96 -21.82
CA GLY A 335 -38.19 10.20 -21.29
C GLY A 335 -37.77 9.12 -20.30
N ASP A 336 -38.71 8.29 -19.85
CA ASP A 336 -38.39 7.16 -18.97
C ASP A 336 -37.59 6.10 -19.71
N ILE A 337 -36.58 5.51 -19.04
CA ILE A 337 -35.78 4.42 -19.58
C ILE A 337 -35.88 3.21 -18.65
N ALA A 338 -36.45 2.12 -19.18
CA ALA A 338 -36.35 0.80 -18.56
C ALA A 338 -34.95 0.22 -18.82
N ASN A 339 -34.10 0.19 -17.80
CA ASN A 339 -32.69 -0.20 -17.88
C ASN A 339 -32.43 -1.54 -17.18
N ALA A 340 -32.20 -2.59 -17.97
CA ALA A 340 -31.70 -3.89 -17.51
C ALA A 340 -30.24 -4.16 -17.95
N GLY A 341 -29.61 -3.21 -18.65
CA GLY A 341 -28.22 -3.29 -19.12
C GLY A 341 -27.37 -2.19 -18.49
N LYS A 342 -26.81 -1.32 -19.32
CA LYS A 342 -26.07 -0.13 -18.90
C LYS A 342 -26.53 1.08 -19.69
N VAL A 343 -26.78 2.19 -19.01
CA VAL A 343 -27.00 3.51 -19.61
C VAL A 343 -25.81 4.40 -19.28
N VAL A 344 -25.24 5.06 -20.30
CA VAL A 344 -24.11 5.98 -20.15
C VAL A 344 -24.53 7.36 -20.59
N PHE A 345 -24.43 8.33 -19.69
CA PHE A 345 -24.47 9.75 -20.03
C PHE A 345 -23.03 10.23 -20.23
N TRP A 346 -22.66 10.46 -21.49
CA TRP A 346 -21.38 11.09 -21.86
C TRP A 346 -21.58 12.61 -21.96
N GLN A 347 -21.67 13.26 -20.81
CA GLN A 347 -22.19 14.61 -20.70
C GLN A 347 -21.03 15.62 -20.59
N THR A 348 -20.66 16.26 -21.70
CA THR A 348 -19.57 17.26 -21.75
C THR A 348 -20.00 18.68 -21.41
N GLU A 349 -21.28 18.99 -21.62
CA GLU A 349 -21.93 20.26 -21.26
C GLU A 349 -23.05 19.98 -20.27
N ASP A 350 -23.47 20.96 -19.48
CA ASP A 350 -24.52 20.75 -18.46
C ASP A 350 -25.85 20.35 -19.10
N GLY A 351 -26.57 19.42 -18.47
CA GLY A 351 -27.83 18.89 -18.97
C GLY A 351 -28.74 18.37 -17.88
N THR A 352 -30.05 18.42 -18.12
CA THR A 352 -31.08 17.87 -17.21
C THR A 352 -31.76 16.67 -17.83
N TYR A 353 -31.77 15.55 -17.09
CA TYR A 353 -32.59 14.39 -17.38
C TYR A 353 -33.76 14.33 -16.40
N SER A 354 -34.99 14.44 -16.92
CA SER A 354 -36.23 14.42 -16.12
C SER A 354 -36.97 13.10 -16.16
N GLY A 355 -36.51 12.14 -16.96
CA GLY A 355 -37.09 10.80 -17.00
C GLY A 355 -36.70 9.98 -15.77
N ASN A 356 -37.46 8.92 -15.53
CA ASN A 356 -37.12 7.93 -14.51
C ASN A 356 -36.27 6.82 -15.13
N LEU A 357 -35.16 6.46 -14.49
CA LEU A 357 -34.45 5.21 -14.78
C LEU A 357 -35.03 4.11 -13.89
N THR A 358 -35.35 2.96 -14.47
CA THR A 358 -35.94 1.81 -13.76
C THR A 358 -35.20 0.52 -14.12
N GLY A 359 -35.36 -0.54 -13.33
CA GLY A 359 -34.79 -1.86 -13.62
C GLY A 359 -33.44 -2.15 -12.95
N THR A 360 -32.78 -3.24 -13.32
CA THR A 360 -31.59 -3.75 -12.62
C THR A 360 -30.26 -3.27 -13.20
N GLY A 361 -30.30 -2.49 -14.28
CA GLY A 361 -29.13 -2.03 -15.00
C GLY A 361 -28.35 -0.91 -14.30
N SER A 362 -27.10 -0.74 -14.69
CA SER A 362 -26.20 0.30 -14.16
C SER A 362 -26.37 1.63 -14.89
N LEU A 363 -26.03 2.71 -14.19
CA LEU A 363 -25.90 4.06 -14.74
C LEU A 363 -24.44 4.49 -14.67
N GLU A 364 -23.92 5.12 -15.72
CA GLU A 364 -22.60 5.72 -15.71
C GLU A 364 -22.64 7.17 -16.20
N LYS A 365 -22.00 8.05 -15.45
CA LYS A 365 -21.79 9.46 -15.79
C LYS A 365 -20.33 9.68 -16.13
N ASN A 366 -20.09 10.14 -17.36
CA ASN A 366 -18.80 10.56 -17.91
C ASN A 366 -18.88 12.00 -18.44
N GLY A 367 -17.74 12.58 -18.82
CA GLY A 367 -17.64 13.92 -19.37
C GLY A 367 -17.69 15.02 -18.29
N ALA A 368 -17.10 16.18 -18.59
CA ALA A 368 -16.87 17.24 -17.61
C ALA A 368 -18.13 18.00 -17.15
N GLY A 369 -19.23 17.95 -17.91
CA GLY A 369 -20.45 18.69 -17.59
C GLY A 369 -21.24 18.11 -16.43
N THR A 370 -22.20 18.88 -15.93
CA THR A 370 -23.15 18.49 -14.88
C THR A 370 -24.32 17.72 -15.48
N LEU A 371 -24.57 16.51 -14.99
CA LEU A 371 -25.83 15.81 -15.22
C LEU A 371 -26.77 16.06 -14.04
N THR A 372 -27.85 16.80 -14.27
CA THR A 372 -28.94 16.94 -13.30
C THR A 372 -29.94 15.79 -13.47
N LEU A 373 -30.00 14.90 -12.48
CA LEU A 373 -30.93 13.77 -12.46
C LEU A 373 -32.18 14.14 -11.63
N SER A 374 -33.12 14.84 -12.28
CA SER A 374 -34.32 15.40 -11.63
C SER A 374 -35.48 14.41 -11.47
N GLY A 375 -35.47 13.30 -12.21
CA GLY A 375 -36.46 12.23 -12.08
C GLY A 375 -36.27 11.40 -10.80
N SER A 376 -37.32 10.68 -10.39
CA SER A 376 -37.27 9.71 -9.28
C SER A 376 -36.90 8.32 -9.83
N SER A 377 -35.61 8.06 -9.94
CA SER A 377 -35.08 6.83 -10.51
C SER A 377 -35.09 5.69 -9.50
N THR A 378 -35.52 4.51 -9.93
CA THR A 378 -35.63 3.30 -9.08
C THR A 378 -34.73 2.16 -9.55
N HIS A 379 -33.78 2.45 -10.45
CA HIS A 379 -32.83 1.44 -10.90
C HIS A 379 -31.97 0.95 -9.74
N SER A 380 -31.63 -0.34 -9.74
CA SER A 380 -30.90 -0.99 -8.64
C SER A 380 -29.46 -1.35 -8.98
N GLY A 381 -29.06 -1.24 -10.25
CA GLY A 381 -27.65 -1.40 -10.64
C GLY A 381 -26.82 -0.21 -10.15
N ILE A 382 -25.50 -0.39 -10.10
CA ILE A 382 -24.57 0.64 -9.61
C ILE A 382 -24.69 1.92 -10.45
N THR A 383 -24.68 3.07 -9.77
CA THR A 383 -24.46 4.39 -10.38
C THR A 383 -23.00 4.78 -10.20
N MET A 384 -22.27 4.89 -11.31
CA MET A 384 -20.86 5.27 -11.32
C MET A 384 -20.71 6.70 -11.83
N VAL A 385 -20.03 7.56 -11.07
CA VAL A 385 -19.66 8.92 -11.49
C VAL A 385 -18.16 8.95 -11.73
N ASN A 386 -17.74 8.80 -12.99
CA ASN A 386 -16.32 8.77 -13.33
C ASN A 386 -15.72 10.16 -13.47
N GLU A 387 -16.48 11.09 -14.08
CA GLU A 387 -16.04 12.43 -14.44
C GLU A 387 -17.19 13.46 -14.34
N GLY A 388 -16.80 14.70 -14.04
CA GLY A 388 -17.72 15.83 -13.91
C GLY A 388 -18.69 15.64 -12.75
N THR A 389 -19.82 16.34 -12.80
CA THR A 389 -20.75 16.41 -11.67
C THR A 389 -22.04 15.64 -11.97
N LEU A 390 -22.49 14.83 -11.01
CA LEU A 390 -23.85 14.30 -10.96
C LEU A 390 -24.59 15.08 -9.87
N TYR A 391 -25.61 15.84 -10.26
CA TYR A 391 -26.48 16.58 -9.34
C TYR A 391 -27.79 15.84 -9.15
N VAL A 392 -28.11 15.46 -7.91
CA VAL A 392 -29.31 14.67 -7.55
C VAL A 392 -30.22 15.49 -6.64
N PRO A 393 -31.19 16.24 -7.21
CA PRO A 393 -32.24 16.90 -6.42
C PRO A 393 -33.41 15.97 -6.06
N GLY A 394 -33.49 14.78 -6.69
CA GLY A 394 -34.58 13.80 -6.52
C GLY A 394 -34.17 12.59 -5.69
N SER A 395 -34.63 11.39 -6.09
CA SER A 395 -34.31 10.14 -5.42
C SER A 395 -33.76 9.09 -6.39
N VAL A 396 -32.69 8.42 -5.97
CA VAL A 396 -32.01 7.27 -6.60
C VAL A 396 -31.63 6.25 -5.50
N ALA A 397 -32.50 6.11 -4.49
CA ALA A 397 -32.21 5.38 -3.26
C ALA A 397 -31.91 3.87 -3.43
N ASN A 398 -32.36 3.26 -4.54
CA ASN A 398 -32.19 1.82 -4.77
C ASN A 398 -30.83 1.45 -5.38
N SER A 399 -30.05 2.43 -5.83
CA SER A 399 -28.79 2.23 -6.51
C SER A 399 -27.64 2.52 -5.56
N ALA A 400 -26.66 1.61 -5.48
CA ALA A 400 -25.37 1.94 -4.86
C ALA A 400 -24.62 2.94 -5.74
N PHE A 401 -24.05 3.98 -5.13
CA PHE A 401 -23.28 5.04 -5.76
C PHE A 401 -21.79 4.83 -5.54
N VAL A 402 -21.03 4.97 -6.62
CA VAL A 402 -19.57 5.09 -6.56
C VAL A 402 -19.18 6.40 -7.21
N VAL A 403 -18.70 7.33 -6.39
CA VAL A 403 -18.07 8.56 -6.87
C VAL A 403 -16.61 8.23 -7.11
N GLY A 404 -16.22 8.10 -8.38
CA GLY A 404 -14.83 7.88 -8.79
C GLY A 404 -13.97 9.12 -8.56
N SER A 405 -12.64 8.98 -8.56
CA SER A 405 -11.72 10.07 -8.21
C SER A 405 -11.79 11.32 -9.10
N GLY A 406 -12.33 11.20 -10.31
CA GLY A 406 -12.59 12.33 -11.22
C GLY A 406 -14.03 12.86 -11.17
N GLY A 407 -14.90 12.23 -10.39
CA GLY A 407 -16.32 12.54 -10.28
C GLY A 407 -16.67 13.35 -9.04
N GLN A 408 -17.77 14.10 -9.16
CA GLN A 408 -18.39 14.82 -8.07
C GLN A 408 -19.88 14.43 -7.95
N LEU A 409 -20.35 14.23 -6.72
CA LEU A 409 -21.78 14.12 -6.41
C LEU A 409 -22.22 15.37 -5.64
N MET A 410 -23.31 15.98 -6.10
CA MET A 410 -23.98 17.09 -5.43
C MET A 410 -25.47 16.84 -5.29
N GLY A 411 -26.14 17.64 -4.44
CA GLY A 411 -27.59 17.65 -4.30
C GLY A 411 -28.07 17.44 -2.88
N GLU A 412 -29.38 17.62 -2.72
CA GLU A 412 -30.11 17.43 -1.47
C GLU A 412 -31.01 16.18 -1.49
N GLY A 413 -30.86 15.38 -2.55
CA GLY A 413 -31.69 14.22 -2.81
C GLY A 413 -31.36 13.02 -1.93
N THR A 414 -31.86 11.85 -2.36
CA THR A 414 -31.55 10.56 -1.75
C THR A 414 -30.81 9.66 -2.71
N VAL A 415 -29.66 9.13 -2.29
CA VAL A 415 -28.89 8.09 -2.97
C VAL A 415 -28.88 6.80 -2.14
N GLY A 416 -28.54 5.66 -2.74
CA GLY A 416 -28.33 4.43 -1.97
C GLY A 416 -26.99 4.44 -1.24
N ASP A 417 -26.39 3.27 -1.06
CA ASP A 417 -25.06 3.14 -0.44
C ASP A 417 -24.03 3.98 -1.22
N LEU A 418 -23.30 4.87 -0.53
CA LEU A 418 -22.43 5.87 -1.13
C LEU A 418 -20.95 5.57 -0.85
N MET A 419 -20.19 5.25 -1.90
CA MET A 419 -18.74 5.13 -1.85
C MET A 419 -18.07 6.38 -2.41
N ILE A 420 -17.27 7.05 -1.57
CA ILE A 420 -16.65 8.34 -1.88
C ILE A 420 -15.17 8.15 -2.17
N ASN A 421 -14.79 8.04 -3.46
CA ASN A 421 -13.40 8.10 -3.92
C ASN A 421 -13.06 9.44 -4.59
N GLY A 422 -14.07 10.16 -5.08
CA GLY A 422 -13.98 11.53 -5.59
C GLY A 422 -14.53 12.53 -4.58
N THR A 423 -15.24 13.54 -5.07
CA THR A 423 -15.79 14.63 -4.24
C THR A 423 -17.28 14.45 -3.99
N VAL A 424 -17.72 14.65 -2.75
CA VAL A 424 -19.13 14.83 -2.39
C VAL A 424 -19.27 16.22 -1.78
N GLU A 425 -20.29 16.95 -2.22
CA GLU A 425 -20.62 18.31 -1.77
C GLU A 425 -22.15 18.38 -1.68
N PRO A 426 -22.74 18.15 -0.50
CA PRO A 426 -24.18 18.34 -0.28
C PRO A 426 -24.61 19.77 -0.66
N GLY A 427 -25.88 19.95 -1.03
CA GLY A 427 -26.42 21.27 -1.38
C GLY A 427 -26.76 21.47 -2.86
N THR A 428 -27.37 22.63 -3.16
CA THR A 428 -27.94 22.94 -4.49
C THR A 428 -26.97 23.59 -5.47
N ALA A 429 -25.89 24.17 -4.96
CA ALA A 429 -24.81 24.78 -5.72
C ALA A 429 -23.51 24.64 -4.93
N ALA A 430 -22.38 25.03 -5.53
CA ALA A 430 -21.11 25.04 -4.83
C ALA A 430 -21.13 26.09 -3.71
N ALA A 431 -20.59 25.74 -2.54
CA ALA A 431 -20.60 26.56 -1.33
C ALA A 431 -21.99 26.85 -0.73
N ASP A 432 -23.03 26.11 -1.13
CA ASP A 432 -24.36 26.18 -0.54
C ASP A 432 -24.55 25.00 0.43
N VAL A 433 -24.94 25.30 1.67
CA VAL A 433 -25.25 24.28 2.67
C VAL A 433 -26.47 23.44 2.30
N GLY A 434 -26.41 22.13 2.52
CA GLY A 434 -27.56 21.24 2.32
C GLY A 434 -27.44 19.86 2.97
N THR A 435 -28.46 19.02 2.78
CA THR A 435 -28.49 17.64 3.29
C THR A 435 -28.56 16.62 2.17
N LEU A 436 -27.53 15.80 2.01
CA LEU A 436 -27.56 14.64 1.11
C LEU A 436 -27.95 13.39 1.89
N ASN A 437 -29.02 12.71 1.48
CA ASN A 437 -29.47 11.48 2.12
C ASN A 437 -28.80 10.28 1.44
N ALA A 438 -28.24 9.35 2.21
CA ALA A 438 -27.55 8.17 1.71
C ALA A 438 -27.99 6.88 2.44
N GLY A 439 -27.67 5.73 1.84
CA GLY A 439 -27.69 4.43 2.50
C GLY A 439 -26.58 4.32 3.55
N GLY A 440 -25.71 3.31 3.42
CA GLY A 440 -24.41 3.32 4.08
C GLY A 440 -23.41 4.26 3.42
N VAL A 441 -22.46 4.80 4.17
CA VAL A 441 -21.41 5.69 3.66
C VAL A 441 -20.04 5.04 3.80
N TYR A 442 -19.27 5.02 2.71
CA TYR A 442 -17.95 4.41 2.64
C TYR A 442 -16.92 5.47 2.23
N LEU A 443 -16.09 5.87 3.19
CA LEU A 443 -15.07 6.90 3.01
C LEU A 443 -13.76 6.27 2.54
N ALA A 444 -13.42 6.39 1.26
CA ALA A 444 -12.21 5.79 0.69
C ALA A 444 -10.99 6.72 0.80
N GLY A 445 -9.78 6.17 0.72
CA GLY A 445 -8.56 6.99 0.64
C GLY A 445 -8.59 7.91 -0.57
N GLY A 446 -8.13 9.16 -0.40
CA GLY A 446 -8.16 10.18 -1.45
C GLY A 446 -9.54 10.79 -1.74
N GLY A 447 -10.61 10.23 -1.18
CA GLY A 447 -11.96 10.81 -1.26
C GLY A 447 -12.06 12.14 -0.52
N VAL A 448 -12.99 12.99 -0.96
CA VAL A 448 -13.19 14.35 -0.46
C VAL A 448 -14.65 14.56 -0.07
N LEU A 449 -14.89 15.04 1.15
CA LEU A 449 -16.12 15.73 1.51
C LEU A 449 -15.82 17.22 1.50
N ARG A 450 -16.46 17.97 0.61
CA ARG A 450 -16.55 19.43 0.77
C ARG A 450 -17.66 19.72 1.75
N PHE A 451 -17.29 20.50 2.76
CA PHE A 451 -18.09 20.75 3.94
C PHE A 451 -18.27 22.25 4.08
N ASP A 452 -19.43 22.72 3.63
CA ASP A 452 -19.82 24.11 3.68
C ASP A 452 -20.38 24.46 5.06
N ILE A 453 -19.96 25.60 5.60
CA ILE A 453 -20.45 26.17 6.86
C ILE A 453 -20.95 27.59 6.60
N ALA A 454 -22.26 27.78 6.68
CA ALA A 454 -22.88 29.10 6.59
C ALA A 454 -22.88 29.84 7.93
N ASN A 455 -22.97 29.13 9.06
CA ASN A 455 -23.02 29.71 10.40
C ASN A 455 -22.40 28.78 11.44
N THR A 456 -21.21 29.13 11.92
CA THR A 456 -20.43 28.28 12.84
C THR A 456 -21.04 28.16 14.24
N ALA A 457 -21.76 29.19 14.68
CA ALA A 457 -22.48 29.22 15.97
C ALA A 457 -23.90 28.66 15.87
N GLY A 458 -24.29 28.19 14.68
CA GLY A 458 -25.57 27.51 14.45
C GLY A 458 -25.71 26.20 15.22
N SER A 459 -26.87 25.56 15.09
CA SER A 459 -27.14 24.26 15.73
C SER A 459 -27.93 23.28 14.84
N THR A 460 -28.17 23.64 13.58
CA THR A 460 -29.02 22.88 12.65
C THR A 460 -28.18 22.34 11.48
N PRO A 461 -27.70 21.09 11.55
CA PRO A 461 -27.10 20.41 10.40
C PRO A 461 -28.00 20.47 9.16
N GLY A 462 -27.41 20.60 7.98
CA GLY A 462 -28.11 20.77 6.71
C GLY A 462 -28.66 22.17 6.44
N THR A 463 -28.54 23.11 7.40
CA THR A 463 -28.97 24.51 7.26
C THR A 463 -27.90 25.51 7.69
N ASP A 464 -27.21 25.24 8.81
CA ASP A 464 -26.09 26.05 9.28
C ASP A 464 -24.75 25.56 8.70
N TRP A 465 -24.67 24.27 8.35
CA TRP A 465 -23.56 23.60 7.68
C TRP A 465 -24.06 22.36 6.93
N ASP A 466 -23.24 21.76 6.08
CA ASP A 466 -23.59 20.57 5.30
C ASP A 466 -23.87 19.32 6.14
N LEU A 467 -24.71 18.43 5.63
CA LEU A 467 -24.92 17.12 6.25
C LEU A 467 -25.00 16.02 5.20
N ILE A 468 -24.36 14.88 5.50
CA ILE A 468 -24.77 13.60 4.93
C ILE A 468 -25.64 12.86 5.97
N ASP A 469 -26.91 12.64 5.65
CA ASP A 469 -27.81 11.84 6.48
C ASP A 469 -27.77 10.37 6.00
N ALA A 470 -27.08 9.52 6.75
CA ALA A 470 -26.85 8.12 6.41
C ALA A 470 -27.84 7.22 7.15
N SER A 471 -28.79 6.67 6.39
CA SER A 471 -29.75 5.66 6.89
C SER A 471 -29.10 4.31 7.25
N GLY A 472 -27.84 4.09 6.84
CA GLY A 472 -26.98 2.96 7.20
C GLY A 472 -25.85 3.34 8.17
N GLY A 473 -24.76 2.58 8.13
CA GLY A 473 -23.56 2.87 8.91
C GLY A 473 -22.48 3.55 8.09
N VAL A 474 -21.49 4.13 8.78
CA VAL A 474 -20.30 4.70 8.14
C VAL A 474 -19.11 3.75 8.26
N THR A 475 -18.41 3.51 7.16
CA THR A 475 -17.17 2.73 7.14
C THR A 475 -16.02 3.58 6.63
N VAL A 476 -14.98 3.73 7.45
CA VAL A 476 -13.75 4.45 7.07
C VAL A 476 -12.75 3.50 6.44
N ASN A 477 -12.76 3.41 5.10
CA ASN A 477 -11.85 2.60 4.31
C ASN A 477 -10.51 3.31 4.03
N ALA A 478 -10.43 4.62 4.24
CA ALA A 478 -9.20 5.39 4.17
C ALA A 478 -8.10 4.82 5.08
N THR A 479 -6.84 5.09 4.73
CA THR A 479 -5.67 4.65 5.49
C THR A 479 -4.83 5.85 5.89
N GLU A 480 -3.87 5.67 6.80
CA GLU A 480 -2.95 6.77 7.15
C GLU A 480 -2.06 7.22 6.00
N GLY A 481 -1.73 6.31 5.08
CA GLY A 481 -0.94 6.63 3.90
C GLY A 481 -1.75 7.29 2.78
N ASP A 482 -3.09 7.22 2.87
CA ASP A 482 -4.03 7.76 1.90
C ASP A 482 -5.33 8.15 2.63
N PRO A 483 -5.32 9.30 3.34
CA PRO A 483 -6.41 9.72 4.20
C PRO A 483 -7.61 10.24 3.39
N PHE A 484 -8.80 10.17 4.00
CA PHE A 484 -9.98 10.89 3.52
C PHE A 484 -9.84 12.39 3.83
N ARG A 485 -10.25 13.25 2.92
CA ARG A 485 -10.14 14.72 3.05
C ARG A 485 -11.48 15.34 3.38
N VAL A 486 -11.50 16.23 4.36
CA VAL A 486 -12.61 17.16 4.60
C VAL A 486 -12.11 18.55 4.24
N GLU A 487 -12.72 19.15 3.21
CA GLU A 487 -12.44 20.51 2.75
C GLU A 487 -13.48 21.45 3.36
N VAL A 488 -13.08 22.28 4.31
CA VAL A 488 -13.96 23.22 5.02
C VAL A 488 -14.03 24.53 4.23
N VAL A 489 -15.25 24.94 3.92
CA VAL A 489 -15.56 26.16 3.17
C VAL A 489 -16.60 26.96 3.96
N GLY A 490 -16.45 28.28 4.07
CA GLY A 490 -17.42 29.11 4.80
C GLY A 490 -16.83 30.41 5.32
N ASP A 491 -17.69 31.37 5.69
CA ASP A 491 -17.26 32.74 5.98
C ASP A 491 -16.86 33.00 7.46
N GLY A 492 -16.77 31.95 8.28
CA GLY A 492 -16.38 32.04 9.70
C GLY A 492 -17.34 32.83 10.58
N THR A 493 -18.53 33.19 10.08
CA THR A 493 -19.53 33.93 10.87
C THR A 493 -19.89 33.18 12.14
N GLY A 494 -19.74 33.84 13.29
CA GLY A 494 -19.98 33.27 14.62
C GLY A 494 -18.80 32.51 15.23
N PHE A 495 -17.66 32.44 14.54
CA PHE A 495 -16.52 31.64 14.98
C PHE A 495 -15.72 32.38 16.05
N ASP A 496 -15.60 31.75 17.21
CA ASP A 496 -14.74 32.19 18.30
C ASP A 496 -13.66 31.13 18.54
N PRO A 497 -12.37 31.41 18.21
CA PRO A 497 -11.30 30.42 18.34
C PRO A 497 -11.05 29.94 19.78
N GLU A 498 -11.60 30.61 20.80
CA GLU A 498 -11.53 30.17 22.20
C GLU A 498 -12.65 29.19 22.59
N THR A 499 -13.62 28.99 21.70
CA THR A 499 -14.80 28.14 21.93
C THR A 499 -14.62 26.77 21.26
N PHE A 500 -15.09 25.72 21.95
CA PHE A 500 -15.20 24.40 21.35
C PHE A 500 -16.33 24.35 20.33
N PHE A 501 -16.05 23.87 19.13
CA PHE A 501 -17.07 23.58 18.13
C PHE A 501 -17.06 22.10 17.73
N SER A 502 -18.26 21.57 17.46
CA SER A 502 -18.49 20.24 16.91
C SER A 502 -19.64 20.31 15.92
N TRP A 503 -19.35 20.17 14.63
CA TRP A 503 -20.34 20.15 13.55
C TRP A 503 -20.47 18.73 13.02
N LYS A 504 -21.65 18.13 13.17
CA LYS A 504 -21.95 16.81 12.64
C LYS A 504 -21.84 16.84 11.11
N ILE A 505 -20.96 16.02 10.53
CA ILE A 505 -20.72 15.95 9.08
C ILE A 505 -21.44 14.76 8.44
N VAL A 506 -21.60 13.67 9.19
CA VAL A 506 -22.42 12.51 8.79
C VAL A 506 -23.26 12.08 9.98
N ASP A 507 -24.58 12.19 9.87
CA ASP A 507 -25.53 11.60 10.82
C ASP A 507 -25.72 10.13 10.46
N SER A 508 -25.43 9.21 11.37
CA SER A 508 -25.35 7.77 11.08
C SER A 508 -26.37 6.97 11.89
N ALA A 509 -27.27 6.28 11.20
CA ALA A 509 -28.25 5.42 11.85
C ALA A 509 -27.65 4.15 12.48
N LEU A 510 -26.45 3.73 12.02
CA LEU A 510 -25.69 2.61 12.54
C LEU A 510 -24.23 3.03 12.85
N PRO A 511 -23.52 2.33 13.75
CA PRO A 511 -22.21 2.79 14.24
C PRO A 511 -21.18 3.06 13.15
N VAL A 512 -20.36 4.08 13.36
CA VAL A 512 -19.14 4.34 12.58
C VAL A 512 -18.10 3.24 12.87
N THR A 513 -17.58 2.62 11.82
CA THR A 513 -16.59 1.53 11.91
C THR A 513 -15.25 1.91 11.29
N ALA A 514 -14.17 1.32 11.83
CA ALA A 514 -12.79 1.54 11.38
C ALA A 514 -12.28 3.00 11.46
N TYR A 515 -12.94 3.84 12.27
CA TYR A 515 -12.49 5.20 12.56
C TYR A 515 -11.13 5.23 13.26
N LEU A 516 -10.24 6.08 12.77
CA LEU A 516 -9.03 6.57 13.43
C LEU A 516 -8.81 8.01 12.95
N ALA A 517 -8.58 8.96 13.86
CA ALA A 517 -8.40 10.38 13.51
C ALA A 517 -7.36 10.60 12.39
N ARG A 518 -6.23 9.87 12.46
CA ARG A 518 -5.12 9.89 11.49
C ARG A 518 -5.46 9.37 10.07
N ARG A 519 -6.67 8.85 9.85
CA ARG A 519 -7.18 8.50 8.51
C ARG A 519 -7.91 9.65 7.83
N PHE A 520 -7.95 10.81 8.49
CA PHE A 520 -8.55 12.03 7.97
C PHE A 520 -7.49 13.12 7.87
N THR A 521 -7.69 14.00 6.90
CA THR A 521 -7.01 15.28 6.82
C THR A 521 -8.06 16.35 6.63
N VAL A 522 -7.89 17.49 7.31
CA VAL A 522 -8.78 18.62 7.17
C VAL A 522 -8.03 19.74 6.47
N ASP A 523 -8.57 20.19 5.33
CA ASP A 523 -8.15 21.40 4.65
C ASP A 523 -9.15 22.50 4.98
N HIS A 524 -8.70 23.60 5.58
CA HIS A 524 -9.53 24.73 5.97
C HIS A 524 -9.16 26.01 5.20
N THR A 525 -8.45 25.89 4.07
CA THR A 525 -8.07 27.05 3.25
C THR A 525 -9.28 27.81 2.69
N GLY A 526 -10.43 27.15 2.57
CA GLY A 526 -11.71 27.75 2.18
C GLY A 526 -12.50 28.41 3.32
N PHE A 527 -12.03 28.32 4.57
CA PHE A 527 -12.69 28.89 5.74
C PHE A 527 -12.13 30.28 6.07
N THR A 528 -12.93 31.34 5.94
CA THR A 528 -12.45 32.72 6.10
C THR A 528 -12.45 33.16 7.57
N ASN A 529 -11.36 32.87 8.29
CA ASN A 529 -11.01 33.55 9.54
C ASN A 529 -9.49 33.51 9.73
N GLU A 530 -8.84 34.67 9.91
CA GLU A 530 -7.38 34.78 9.91
C GLU A 530 -6.72 34.36 11.24
N ASN A 531 -7.48 34.27 12.35
CA ASN A 531 -6.91 33.97 13.66
C ASN A 531 -7.50 32.72 14.29
N MET A 532 -6.88 31.57 14.02
CA MET A 532 -7.21 30.28 14.63
C MET A 532 -6.65 30.11 16.06
N GLN A 533 -5.91 31.11 16.60
CA GLN A 533 -5.19 31.02 17.88
C GLN A 533 -4.34 29.75 18.08
N GLY A 534 -3.88 29.10 17.00
CA GLY A 534 -3.14 27.84 17.06
C GLY A 534 -4.01 26.58 17.22
N GLY A 535 -5.34 26.72 17.19
CA GLY A 535 -6.28 25.61 17.13
C GLY A 535 -6.28 24.91 15.77
N SER A 536 -6.85 23.70 15.75
CA SER A 536 -6.91 22.86 14.56
C SER A 536 -8.28 22.21 14.42
N PHE A 537 -8.65 21.95 13.16
CA PHE A 537 -9.80 21.14 12.84
C PHE A 537 -9.42 19.66 12.81
N MET A 538 -10.29 18.81 13.34
CA MET A 538 -10.15 17.36 13.26
C MET A 538 -11.50 16.68 13.05
N VAL A 539 -11.47 15.50 12.44
CA VAL A 539 -12.65 14.65 12.34
C VAL A 539 -12.66 13.70 13.54
N ALA A 540 -13.74 13.73 14.31
CA ALA A 540 -13.94 12.96 15.53
C ALA A 540 -15.30 12.28 15.55
N ILE A 541 -15.47 11.37 16.50
CA ILE A 541 -16.80 10.83 16.84
C ILE A 541 -17.41 11.74 17.90
N ASP A 542 -18.62 12.23 17.67
CA ASP A 542 -19.32 13.08 18.62
C ASP A 542 -20.00 12.29 19.76
N GLY A 543 -20.75 13.00 20.61
CA GLY A 543 -21.45 12.38 21.74
C GLY A 543 -22.57 11.42 21.35
N ASP A 544 -23.09 11.52 20.12
CA ASP A 544 -24.15 10.67 19.58
C ASP A 544 -23.59 9.40 18.90
N GLY A 545 -22.28 9.38 18.62
CA GLY A 545 -21.60 8.28 17.93
C GLY A 545 -21.39 8.53 16.44
N ASP A 546 -21.65 9.75 15.98
CA ASP A 546 -21.60 10.19 14.59
C ASP A 546 -20.26 10.83 14.22
N LEU A 547 -19.97 10.95 12.92
CA LEU A 547 -18.79 11.71 12.49
C LEU A 547 -19.07 13.21 12.56
N ALA A 548 -18.19 13.93 13.23
CA ALA A 548 -18.22 15.38 13.34
C ALA A 548 -16.85 15.99 13.01
N LEU A 549 -16.89 17.20 12.45
CA LEU A 549 -15.77 18.12 12.37
C LEU A 549 -15.71 18.90 13.67
N GLN A 550 -14.59 18.84 14.38
CA GLN A 550 -14.38 19.54 15.63
C GLN A 550 -13.26 20.56 15.48
N PHE A 551 -13.42 21.73 16.10
CA PHE A 551 -12.36 22.73 16.22
C PHE A 551 -11.96 22.89 17.69
N GLN A 552 -10.68 22.70 18.00
CA GLN A 552 -10.15 22.77 19.36
C GLN A 552 -8.74 23.39 19.39
N ILE A 553 -8.37 23.95 20.55
CA ILE A 553 -7.04 24.51 20.82
C ILE A 553 -6.12 23.53 21.57
N PRO A 554 -4.79 23.57 21.33
CA PRO A 554 -3.83 22.76 22.08
C PRO A 554 -3.61 23.32 23.50
N ASP A 555 -3.26 22.46 24.47
CA ASP A 555 -2.92 22.88 25.84
C ASP A 555 -1.75 22.04 26.40
N ILE A 556 -1.04 22.55 27.40
CA ILE A 556 0.13 21.92 27.98
C ILE A 556 0.17 22.06 29.50
N GLU A 557 0.58 20.96 30.15
CA GLU A 557 0.88 20.86 31.57
C GLU A 557 2.22 20.15 31.77
N VAL A 558 3.00 20.56 32.77
CA VAL A 558 4.22 19.84 33.19
C VAL A 558 4.02 19.30 34.61
N ARG A 559 4.42 18.04 34.82
CA ARG A 559 4.21 17.31 36.07
C ARG A 559 5.50 16.61 36.51
N GLY A 560 5.68 16.46 37.82
CA GLY A 560 6.87 15.81 38.38
C GLY A 560 6.66 15.27 39.79
N GLY A 561 7.73 14.68 40.34
CA GLY A 561 7.77 14.26 41.74
C GLY A 561 6.91 13.03 42.05
N LEU A 562 6.38 12.98 43.28
CA LEU A 562 5.52 11.89 43.73
C LEU A 562 4.08 12.15 43.29
N ASN A 563 3.45 11.17 42.64
CA ASN A 563 2.07 11.22 42.11
C ASN A 563 1.82 12.22 40.96
N ASP A 564 2.83 12.52 40.13
CA ASP A 564 2.69 13.38 38.94
C ASP A 564 2.04 14.74 39.26
N THR A 565 2.57 15.40 40.29
CA THR A 565 2.08 16.69 40.79
C THR A 565 2.31 17.77 39.73
N LEU A 566 1.31 18.63 39.51
CA LEU A 566 1.37 19.74 38.54
C LEU A 566 2.39 20.78 38.98
N ILE A 567 3.32 21.11 38.08
CA ILE A 567 4.30 22.20 38.22
C ILE A 567 3.74 23.41 37.45
N PRO A 568 3.38 24.53 38.11
CA PRO A 568 2.86 25.71 37.42
C PRO A 568 3.85 26.30 36.41
N ASP A 569 3.35 26.91 35.33
CA ASP A 569 4.20 27.67 34.41
C ASP A 569 4.76 28.93 35.09
N GLY A 570 6.07 29.14 34.94
CA GLY A 570 6.81 30.23 35.58
C GLY A 570 7.16 29.97 37.04
N ASP A 571 7.08 28.72 37.52
CA ASP A 571 7.38 28.40 38.90
C ASP A 571 8.85 28.70 39.26
N ALA A 572 9.04 29.54 40.27
CA ALA A 572 10.35 29.97 40.75
C ALA A 572 10.70 29.37 42.13
N THR A 573 9.85 28.51 42.70
CA THR A 573 10.00 27.99 44.06
C THR A 573 10.09 26.46 44.05
N PRO A 574 11.31 25.89 43.98
CA PRO A 574 11.48 24.44 44.00
C PRO A 574 10.84 23.76 45.21
N ASP A 575 10.12 22.66 44.97
CA ASP A 575 9.38 21.87 45.96
C ASP A 575 9.78 20.37 45.87
N PRO A 576 10.07 19.70 46.99
CA PRO A 576 10.27 18.26 47.02
C PRO A 576 9.06 17.42 46.53
N LEU A 577 7.83 17.94 46.60
CA LEU A 577 6.61 17.20 46.24
C LEU A 577 6.44 17.01 44.73
N ASP A 578 6.76 18.03 43.94
CA ASP A 578 6.73 17.98 42.48
C ASP A 578 8.11 17.64 41.85
N GLY A 579 9.09 17.34 42.70
CA GLY A 579 10.42 16.88 42.29
C GLY A 579 11.32 17.97 41.71
N THR A 580 10.93 19.25 41.81
CA THR A 580 11.79 20.36 41.40
C THR A 580 12.93 20.63 42.40
N ASP A 581 12.77 20.21 43.67
CA ASP A 581 13.86 20.12 44.65
C ASP A 581 14.39 18.68 44.77
N PHE A 582 15.64 18.47 44.33
CA PHE A 582 16.34 17.18 44.44
C PHE A 582 16.86 16.93 45.86
N GLY A 583 16.73 17.90 46.77
CA GLY A 583 17.16 17.82 48.15
C GLY A 583 18.68 17.72 48.31
N VAL A 584 19.10 17.08 49.41
CA VAL A 584 20.52 16.93 49.76
C VAL A 584 21.11 15.69 49.09
N GLN A 585 22.12 15.90 48.26
CA GLN A 585 22.75 14.88 47.43
C GLN A 585 24.26 14.87 47.58
N SER A 586 24.92 13.74 47.28
CA SER A 586 26.38 13.61 47.40
C SER A 586 27.11 14.08 46.15
N VAL A 587 28.26 14.71 46.32
CA VAL A 587 29.18 15.02 45.21
C VAL A 587 29.73 13.75 44.56
N ASN A 588 30.06 13.85 43.26
CA ASN A 588 30.58 12.80 42.38
C ASN A 588 29.60 11.63 42.13
N ALA A 589 28.31 11.86 42.32
CA ALA A 589 27.23 10.97 41.94
C ALA A 589 26.28 11.67 40.96
N THR A 590 25.45 10.90 40.28
CA THR A 590 24.40 11.41 39.38
C THR A 590 23.04 11.00 39.90
N TYR A 591 22.13 11.97 40.00
CA TYR A 591 20.76 11.80 40.46
C TYR A 591 19.81 12.16 39.33
N LEU A 592 18.84 11.28 39.05
CA LEU A 592 17.91 11.44 37.93
C LEU A 592 16.52 11.77 38.45
N GLN A 593 15.87 12.75 37.83
CA GLN A 593 14.46 13.06 38.01
C GLN A 593 13.76 13.09 36.65
N THR A 594 12.66 12.36 36.53
CA THR A 594 11.83 12.34 35.32
C THR A 594 10.63 13.25 35.51
N PHE A 595 10.33 14.03 34.48
CA PHE A 595 9.19 14.93 34.40
C PHE A 595 8.31 14.51 33.23
N GLN A 596 7.00 14.68 33.40
CA GLN A 596 5.99 14.43 32.39
C GLN A 596 5.56 15.77 31.79
N ILE A 597 5.41 15.79 30.46
CA ILE A 597 4.70 16.85 29.74
C ILE A 597 3.40 16.22 29.27
N ALA A 598 2.28 16.71 29.77
CA ALA A 598 0.95 16.24 29.40
C ALA A 598 0.29 17.26 28.46
N ASN A 599 -0.42 16.75 27.45
CA ASN A 599 -1.30 17.53 26.60
C ASN A 599 -2.75 17.25 27.04
N PRO A 600 -3.34 18.03 27.96
CA PRO A 600 -4.76 17.89 28.30
C PRO A 600 -5.67 18.41 27.18
N GLY A 601 -5.12 19.13 26.21
CA GLY A 601 -5.82 19.57 25.01
C GLY A 601 -6.10 18.42 24.05
N LEU A 602 -7.00 18.71 23.12
CA LEU A 602 -7.43 17.74 22.11
C LEU A 602 -6.80 17.99 20.73
N ALA A 603 -5.97 19.03 20.61
CA ALA A 603 -5.06 19.23 19.47
C ALA A 603 -3.62 18.84 19.85
N PRO A 604 -2.80 18.28 18.94
CA PRO A 604 -1.40 17.94 19.21
C PRO A 604 -0.57 19.14 19.61
N VAL A 605 0.38 18.93 20.52
CA VAL A 605 1.38 19.93 20.93
C VAL A 605 2.73 19.55 20.36
N GLU A 606 3.32 20.43 19.57
CA GLU A 606 4.72 20.30 19.12
C GLU A 606 5.65 20.81 20.22
N VAL A 607 6.65 20.03 20.57
CA VAL A 607 7.59 20.28 21.67
C VAL A 607 9.01 20.28 21.11
N SER A 608 9.73 21.39 21.33
CA SER A 608 11.15 21.48 21.03
C SER A 608 11.98 20.75 22.10
N PRO A 609 13.25 20.37 21.83
CA PRO A 609 14.10 19.78 22.85
C PRO A 609 14.15 20.64 24.12
N VAL A 610 13.83 20.04 25.26
CA VAL A 610 13.82 20.70 26.55
C VAL A 610 15.22 21.22 26.85
N ALA A 611 15.30 22.51 27.18
CA ALA A 611 16.54 23.19 27.50
C ALA A 611 16.64 23.46 29.00
N ILE A 612 17.86 23.52 29.51
CA ILE A 612 18.15 23.82 30.90
C ILE A 612 19.28 24.83 31.00
N GLU A 613 19.07 25.87 31.79
CA GLU A 613 20.07 26.89 32.11
C GLU A 613 20.58 26.64 33.53
N SER A 614 21.83 26.19 33.64
CA SER A 614 22.46 25.83 34.91
C SER A 614 23.79 26.54 35.05
N ALA A 615 23.87 27.52 35.96
CA ALA A 615 25.09 28.28 36.20
C ALA A 615 26.25 27.40 36.70
N SER A 616 25.95 26.31 37.40
CA SER A 616 26.93 25.33 37.87
C SER A 616 27.35 24.30 36.80
N GLY A 617 26.52 24.12 35.75
CA GLY A 617 26.65 23.03 34.78
C GLY A 617 26.28 21.65 35.33
N PHE A 618 25.80 21.53 36.57
CA PHE A 618 25.52 20.22 37.18
C PHE A 618 24.17 19.61 36.78
N PHE A 619 23.20 20.43 36.38
CA PHE A 619 21.94 19.95 35.81
C PHE A 619 22.04 19.82 34.29
N THR A 620 21.65 18.66 33.76
CA THR A 620 21.63 18.37 32.31
C THR A 620 20.40 17.55 31.94
N VAL A 621 19.85 17.74 30.74
CA VAL A 621 18.79 16.87 30.21
C VAL A 621 19.42 15.64 29.58
N THR A 622 19.09 14.45 30.08
CA THR A 622 19.66 13.17 29.63
C THR A 622 18.72 12.37 28.75
N SER A 623 17.42 12.69 28.76
CA SER A 623 16.41 12.11 27.88
C SER A 623 15.39 13.18 27.50
N GLN A 624 15.03 13.23 26.22
CA GLN A 624 14.11 14.21 25.64
C GLN A 624 12.72 13.58 25.41
N PRO A 625 11.64 14.38 25.46
CA PRO A 625 10.30 13.91 25.13
C PRO A 625 10.15 13.72 23.60
N PRO A 626 9.08 13.04 23.14
CA PRO A 626 8.69 13.07 21.73
C PRO A 626 8.52 14.52 21.23
N SER A 627 8.81 14.76 19.94
CA SER A 627 8.64 16.09 19.33
C SER A 627 7.18 16.51 19.18
N THR A 628 6.25 15.55 19.21
CA THR A 628 4.81 15.79 19.15
C THR A 628 4.14 15.00 20.26
N ILE A 629 3.30 15.65 21.04
CA ILE A 629 2.45 15.02 22.07
C ILE A 629 1.01 15.10 21.58
N GLU A 630 0.47 13.95 21.20
CA GLU A 630 -0.91 13.80 20.73
C GLU A 630 -1.93 14.25 21.78
N SER A 631 -3.17 14.45 21.34
CA SER A 631 -4.31 14.78 22.20
C SER A 631 -4.44 13.82 23.39
N LEU A 632 -4.64 14.36 24.60
CA LEU A 632 -4.71 13.59 25.85
C LEU A 632 -3.47 12.70 26.12
N GLY A 633 -2.38 12.92 25.39
CA GLY A 633 -1.14 12.17 25.47
C GLY A 633 -0.14 12.76 26.47
N ALA A 634 0.96 12.05 26.66
CA ALA A 634 2.06 12.52 27.51
C ALA A 634 3.43 12.13 26.93
N GLY A 635 4.37 13.07 27.04
CA GLY A 635 5.81 12.87 26.81
C GLY A 635 6.58 12.92 28.13
N TYR A 636 7.81 12.40 28.14
CA TYR A 636 8.66 12.40 29.34
C TYR A 636 10.06 12.88 29.00
N PHE A 637 10.65 13.65 29.90
CA PHE A 637 12.06 14.02 29.83
C PHE A 637 12.74 13.79 31.18
N THR A 638 14.04 13.55 31.18
CA THR A 638 14.80 13.26 32.41
C THR A 638 15.92 14.26 32.60
N VAL A 639 15.96 14.87 33.77
CA VAL A 639 17.03 15.78 34.22
C VAL A 639 17.96 15.01 35.15
N ALA A 640 19.27 15.11 34.88
CA ALA A 640 20.34 14.60 35.71
C ALA A 640 21.02 15.72 36.49
N TYR A 641 21.22 15.53 37.79
CA TYR A 641 22.02 16.37 38.66
C TYR A 641 23.33 15.65 39.04
N SER A 642 24.47 16.16 38.59
CA SER A 642 25.80 15.55 38.75
C SER A 642 26.81 16.52 39.39
N PRO A 643 26.70 16.82 40.70
CA PRO A 643 27.56 17.80 41.35
C PRO A 643 28.98 17.30 41.57
N THR A 644 29.99 18.11 41.23
CA THR A 644 31.41 17.83 41.56
C THR A 644 31.95 18.71 42.68
N ALA A 645 31.17 19.69 43.13
CA ALA A 645 31.47 20.58 44.24
C ALA A 645 30.27 20.70 45.19
N THR A 646 30.56 20.92 46.47
CA THR A 646 29.53 21.11 47.50
C THR A 646 28.89 22.50 47.41
N GLY A 647 27.63 22.62 47.81
CA GLY A 647 26.90 23.88 47.82
C GLY A 647 25.49 23.74 47.26
N THR A 648 24.70 24.80 47.36
CA THR A 648 23.38 24.87 46.75
C THR A 648 23.51 25.23 45.27
N ASN A 649 22.89 24.43 44.41
CA ASN A 649 22.87 24.61 42.96
C ASN A 649 21.43 24.77 42.49
N THR A 650 21.22 25.69 41.55
CA THR A 650 19.92 25.93 40.92
C THR A 650 20.03 25.89 39.41
N ALA A 651 18.92 25.64 38.73
CA ALA A 651 18.81 25.70 37.27
C ALA A 651 17.39 26.10 36.87
N ARG A 652 17.20 26.60 35.64
CA ARG A 652 15.88 26.88 35.07
C ARG A 652 15.63 25.98 33.86
N VAL A 653 14.47 25.34 33.82
CA VAL A 653 14.02 24.48 32.71
C VAL A 653 13.14 25.29 31.76
N TYR A 654 13.30 25.06 30.46
CA TYR A 654 12.53 25.66 29.39
C TYR A 654 11.95 24.57 28.48
N VAL A 655 10.63 24.49 28.42
CA VAL A 655 9.86 23.60 27.53
C VAL A 655 9.18 24.46 26.47
N THR A 656 9.91 24.74 25.39
CA THR A 656 9.39 25.50 24.24
C THR A 656 8.44 24.62 23.42
N ASN A 657 7.24 25.12 23.13
CA ASN A 657 6.16 24.34 22.52
C ASN A 657 5.25 25.21 21.63
N SER A 658 4.29 24.59 20.95
CA SER A 658 3.36 25.26 20.02
C SER A 658 2.10 25.86 20.65
N VAL A 659 1.88 25.74 21.96
CA VAL A 659 0.70 26.32 22.64
C VAL A 659 0.79 27.85 22.65
N THR A 660 -0.32 28.52 22.34
CA THR A 660 -0.42 29.98 22.33
C THR A 660 -0.89 30.50 23.71
N GLY A 661 -1.30 31.76 23.83
CA GLY A 661 -1.88 32.27 25.09
C GLY A 661 -0.91 32.39 26.29
N GLY A 662 0.40 32.47 26.03
CA GLY A 662 1.42 32.68 27.06
C GLY A 662 2.16 31.41 27.52
N LYS A 663 1.70 30.21 27.13
CA LYS A 663 2.35 28.92 27.48
C LYS A 663 3.36 28.40 26.45
N GLY A 664 3.63 29.15 25.37
CA GLY A 664 4.53 28.70 24.29
C GLY A 664 5.99 28.46 24.72
N VAL A 665 6.37 28.94 25.90
CA VAL A 665 7.59 28.51 26.60
C VAL A 665 7.21 28.25 28.06
N TYR A 666 7.03 26.98 28.42
CA TYR A 666 6.74 26.59 29.79
C TYR A 666 8.03 26.57 30.61
N THR A 667 8.08 27.23 31.77
CA THR A 667 9.30 27.37 32.56
C THR A 667 9.11 27.01 34.03
N PHE A 668 10.16 26.46 34.66
CA PHE A 668 10.20 26.24 36.11
C PHE A 668 11.65 26.12 36.62
N ASP A 669 11.88 26.44 37.90
CA ASP A 669 13.18 26.39 38.55
C ASP A 669 13.43 25.06 39.28
N LEU A 670 14.71 24.65 39.34
CA LEU A 670 15.20 23.48 40.05
C LEU A 670 16.17 23.88 41.17
N GLN A 671 16.22 23.10 42.24
CA GLN A 671 17.22 23.22 43.31
C GLN A 671 17.77 21.85 43.71
N ALA A 672 19.03 21.86 44.16
CA ALA A 672 19.66 20.75 44.86
C ALA A 672 20.78 21.24 45.77
N ILE A 673 21.07 20.52 46.86
CA ILE A 673 22.19 20.82 47.75
C ILE A 673 23.22 19.69 47.66
N ALA A 674 24.41 19.99 47.15
CA ALA A 674 25.52 19.05 47.12
C ALA A 674 26.30 19.04 48.45
N THR A 675 26.47 17.84 49.02
CA THR A 675 27.23 17.57 50.25
C THR A 675 28.18 16.39 50.04
N ILE A 676 28.95 16.02 51.07
CA ILE A 676 29.76 14.78 51.04
C ILE A 676 29.07 13.73 51.88
N GLY A 677 28.61 12.66 51.23
CA GLY A 677 28.10 11.48 51.92
C GLY A 677 29.19 10.77 52.71
N ALA A 678 28.90 10.45 53.98
CA ALA A 678 29.77 9.63 54.80
C ALA A 678 29.86 8.19 54.25
N PRO A 679 31.00 7.50 54.43
CA PRO A 679 31.06 6.07 54.22
C PRO A 679 30.15 5.35 55.22
N SER A 680 29.93 4.05 55.05
CA SER A 680 29.07 3.24 55.93
C SER A 680 29.66 1.84 56.14
N ASN A 681 29.08 1.07 57.07
CA ASN A 681 29.44 -0.32 57.32
C ASN A 681 30.94 -0.58 57.55
N LEU A 682 31.59 0.30 58.32
CA LEU A 682 32.96 0.05 58.76
C LEU A 682 32.97 -1.19 59.65
N ASN A 683 33.63 -2.24 59.19
CA ASN A 683 33.78 -3.50 59.89
C ASN A 683 35.28 -3.74 60.14
N VAL A 684 35.65 -3.92 61.40
CA VAL A 684 37.04 -4.08 61.81
C VAL A 684 37.14 -5.38 62.60
N ASN A 685 37.78 -6.39 62.00
CA ASN A 685 37.90 -7.71 62.59
C ASN A 685 39.36 -8.03 62.89
N ALA A 686 39.67 -8.23 64.17
CA ALA A 686 40.91 -8.88 64.55
C ALA A 686 40.90 -10.33 64.02
N TYR A 687 41.74 -10.60 63.03
CA TYR A 687 41.99 -11.95 62.56
C TYR A 687 43.27 -12.44 63.24
N LEU A 688 43.12 -13.42 64.14
CA LEU A 688 44.24 -14.02 64.88
C LEU A 688 44.95 -12.99 65.78
N HIS A 689 46.22 -13.22 66.11
CA HIS A 689 46.94 -12.51 67.16
C HIS A 689 47.64 -11.22 66.72
N GLU A 690 47.73 -10.90 65.41
CA GLU A 690 48.53 -9.76 64.91
C GLU A 690 47.95 -9.07 63.65
N MET A 691 46.78 -9.49 63.15
CA MET A 691 46.19 -8.92 61.93
C MET A 691 44.81 -8.34 62.21
N VAL A 692 44.50 -7.22 61.56
CA VAL A 692 43.18 -6.60 61.55
C VAL A 692 42.72 -6.45 60.11
N LYS A 693 41.56 -7.00 59.78
CA LYS A 693 40.89 -6.79 58.50
C LYS A 693 39.87 -5.67 58.63
N ILE A 694 39.92 -4.73 57.72
CA ILE A 694 39.13 -3.51 57.75
C ILE A 694 38.35 -3.45 56.44
N ASP A 695 37.03 -3.47 56.52
CA ASP A 695 36.14 -3.37 55.37
C ASP A 695 35.19 -2.18 55.56
N TRP A 696 34.86 -1.46 54.49
CA TRP A 696 33.88 -0.37 54.53
C TRP A 696 33.14 -0.25 53.20
N VAL A 697 31.95 0.34 53.25
CA VAL A 697 31.21 0.79 52.06
C VAL A 697 31.53 2.27 51.86
N LYS A 698 32.27 2.60 50.79
CA LYS A 698 32.52 3.99 50.42
C LYS A 698 31.26 4.65 49.87
N SER A 699 31.16 5.97 49.99
CA SER A 699 30.24 6.76 49.18
C SER A 699 30.77 6.91 47.74
N ALA A 700 30.14 7.75 46.92
CA ALA A 700 30.65 8.07 45.58
C ALA A 700 32.03 8.78 45.60
N SER A 701 32.44 9.29 46.77
CA SER A 701 33.73 9.97 46.96
C SER A 701 34.82 9.02 47.49
N PRO A 702 36.12 9.25 47.17
CA PRO A 702 37.24 8.56 47.79
C PRO A 702 37.22 8.64 49.32
N VAL A 703 38.00 7.79 50.00
CA VAL A 703 38.07 7.74 51.46
C VAL A 703 39.45 8.03 52.02
N LEU A 704 39.48 8.38 53.30
CA LEU A 704 40.63 8.51 54.18
C LEU A 704 40.39 7.63 55.42
N LEU A 705 41.31 6.70 55.70
CA LEU A 705 41.27 5.78 56.84
C LEU A 705 42.32 6.21 57.88
N LEU A 706 41.88 6.42 59.13
CA LEU A 706 42.73 6.74 60.27
C LEU A 706 42.95 5.51 61.15
N HIS A 707 44.15 5.38 61.73
CA HIS A 707 44.48 4.36 62.73
C HIS A 707 45.14 4.96 63.98
N ARG A 708 44.85 4.37 65.14
CA ARG A 708 45.60 4.60 66.39
C ARG A 708 45.67 3.34 67.25
N GLY A 709 46.85 3.07 67.80
CA GLY A 709 47.07 2.01 68.78
C GLY A 709 46.87 2.49 70.22
N GLY A 710 46.29 1.62 71.06
CA GLY A 710 46.23 1.74 72.52
C GLY A 710 45.16 2.66 73.11
N ALA A 711 44.67 3.65 72.36
CA ALA A 711 43.62 4.56 72.78
C ALA A 711 42.73 4.97 71.60
N ASP A 712 41.53 5.45 71.91
CA ASP A 712 40.55 5.88 70.92
C ASP A 712 41.04 7.09 70.09
N LEU A 713 40.48 7.26 68.88
CA LEU A 713 40.76 8.45 68.06
C LEU A 713 40.05 9.67 68.69
N THR A 714 40.77 10.78 68.83
CA THR A 714 40.28 11.97 69.53
C THR A 714 39.64 13.01 68.60
N GLY A 715 39.64 12.76 67.28
CA GLY A 715 39.03 13.61 66.27
C GLY A 715 39.17 13.05 64.85
N GLY A 716 38.75 13.83 63.85
CA GLY A 716 38.85 13.49 62.42
C GLY A 716 39.62 14.54 61.61
N PRO A 717 39.68 14.37 60.27
CA PRO A 717 40.31 15.36 59.38
C PRO A 717 39.55 16.68 59.36
N ALA A 718 40.28 17.79 59.25
CA ALA A 718 39.71 19.13 59.15
C ALA A 718 39.43 19.52 57.68
N ASN A 719 38.27 20.14 57.43
CA ASN A 719 37.97 20.75 56.14
C ASN A 719 38.98 21.85 55.81
N GLY A 720 39.32 21.98 54.53
CA GLY A 720 40.30 22.92 53.98
C GLY A 720 41.76 22.47 54.10
N THR A 721 42.04 21.32 54.72
CA THR A 721 43.39 20.76 54.88
C THR A 721 43.49 19.45 54.13
N GLU A 722 44.53 19.26 53.32
CA GLU A 722 44.75 18.00 52.61
C GLU A 722 45.74 17.11 53.37
N TYR A 723 45.34 15.85 53.62
CA TYR A 723 46.18 14.84 54.28
C TYR A 723 46.65 13.75 53.30
N SER A 724 47.84 13.22 53.54
CA SER A 724 48.48 12.10 52.85
C SER A 724 48.72 10.92 53.80
N GLU A 725 49.04 9.73 53.25
CA GLU A 725 49.37 8.56 54.07
C GLU A 725 50.60 8.83 54.97
N GLY A 726 50.49 8.47 56.24
CA GLY A 726 51.50 8.75 57.28
C GLY A 726 51.31 10.08 58.02
N ASP A 727 50.42 10.97 57.57
CA ASP A 727 50.18 12.25 58.27
C ASP A 727 49.45 12.05 59.59
N ALA A 728 49.80 12.87 60.59
CA ALA A 728 49.10 12.91 61.87
C ALA A 728 47.73 13.60 61.72
N CYS A 729 46.65 12.92 62.13
CA CYS A 729 45.29 13.42 61.98
C CYS A 729 44.37 12.83 63.06
N GLY A 730 43.55 13.66 63.72
CA GLY A 730 42.55 13.18 64.66
C GLY A 730 43.09 12.47 65.92
N GLY A 731 44.37 12.67 66.26
CA GLY A 731 45.05 11.93 67.33
C GLY A 731 45.59 10.56 66.92
N GLY A 732 45.37 10.15 65.66
CA GLY A 732 45.98 8.98 65.03
C GLY A 732 46.83 9.37 63.82
N VAL A 733 47.04 8.41 62.92
CA VAL A 733 47.79 8.56 61.68
C VAL A 733 46.92 8.12 60.50
N VAL A 734 47.04 8.82 59.36
CA VAL A 734 46.41 8.40 58.11
C VAL A 734 47.05 7.11 57.63
N LEU A 735 46.28 6.03 57.67
CA LEU A 735 46.70 4.71 57.24
C LEU A 735 46.53 4.53 55.73
N TYR A 736 45.48 5.11 55.15
CA TYR A 736 45.18 4.99 53.73
C TYR A 736 44.38 6.19 53.20
N LYS A 737 44.66 6.61 51.96
CA LYS A 737 43.81 7.56 51.22
C LYS A 737 43.63 7.08 49.77
N GLY A 738 42.38 6.84 49.37
CA GLY A 738 42.09 6.38 48.02
C GLY A 738 40.69 5.79 47.85
N SER A 739 40.52 4.94 46.84
CA SER A 739 39.20 4.40 46.44
C SER A 739 38.95 2.95 46.86
N ALA A 740 39.85 2.35 47.64
CA ALA A 740 39.64 1.00 48.17
C ALA A 740 38.39 0.93 49.06
N THR A 741 37.91 -0.30 49.27
CA THR A 741 36.78 -0.64 50.15
C THR A 741 37.18 -1.60 51.26
N ASN A 742 38.44 -2.05 51.26
CA ASN A 742 39.01 -2.86 52.31
C ASN A 742 40.52 -2.63 52.44
N LEU A 743 41.07 -3.01 53.58
CA LEU A 743 42.50 -2.97 53.88
C LEU A 743 42.85 -3.99 54.98
N ASP A 744 43.92 -4.75 54.77
CA ASP A 744 44.53 -5.59 55.81
C ASP A 744 45.61 -4.77 56.55
N HIS A 745 45.48 -4.59 57.86
CA HIS A 745 46.43 -3.85 58.70
C HIS A 745 47.08 -4.75 59.75
N GLN A 746 48.42 -4.84 59.73
CA GLN A 746 49.19 -5.60 60.71
C GLN A 746 49.52 -4.76 61.96
N VAL A 747 49.27 -5.32 63.13
CA VAL A 747 49.48 -4.65 64.43
C VAL A 747 50.25 -5.57 65.38
N ALA A 748 50.75 -5.04 66.50
CA ALA A 748 51.42 -5.88 67.50
C ALA A 748 50.39 -6.74 68.24
N GLN A 749 50.79 -7.91 68.74
CA GLN A 749 49.92 -8.71 69.59
C GLN A 749 49.66 -8.04 70.95
N ASN A 750 48.58 -8.44 71.61
CA ASN A 750 48.14 -7.88 72.88
C ASN A 750 47.95 -6.35 72.80
N THR A 751 47.45 -5.85 71.66
CA THR A 751 47.15 -4.44 71.49
C THR A 751 45.71 -4.22 71.06
N THR A 752 45.14 -3.13 71.56
CA THR A 752 43.86 -2.62 71.10
C THR A 752 44.10 -1.55 70.03
N ASN A 753 43.40 -1.64 68.90
CA ASN A 753 43.58 -0.75 67.76
C ASN A 753 42.24 -0.14 67.33
N TYR A 754 42.26 1.16 67.02
CA TYR A 754 41.08 1.95 66.66
C TYR A 754 41.19 2.47 65.23
N TYR A 755 40.08 2.43 64.50
CA TYR A 755 40.01 2.84 63.09
C TYR A 755 38.78 3.69 62.80
N ALA A 756 38.92 4.71 61.95
CA ALA A 756 37.80 5.51 61.45
C ALA A 756 37.98 5.82 59.96
N VAL A 757 36.88 5.84 59.19
CA VAL A 757 36.90 6.12 57.75
C VAL A 757 36.06 7.35 57.43
N TYR A 758 36.61 8.24 56.62
CA TYR A 758 35.99 9.49 56.18
C TYR A 758 35.97 9.53 54.66
N SER A 759 34.89 9.99 54.04
CA SER A 759 34.91 10.35 52.61
C SER A 759 35.57 11.72 52.41
N VAL A 760 36.26 11.89 51.29
CA VAL A 760 36.98 13.11 50.93
C VAL A 760 36.64 13.53 49.50
N ALA A 761 36.40 14.83 49.29
CA ALA A 761 36.24 15.42 47.97
C ALA A 761 36.96 16.78 47.88
N GLY A 762 37.27 17.22 46.66
CA GLY A 762 38.04 18.44 46.41
C GLY A 762 39.56 18.22 46.52
N SER A 763 40.31 19.31 46.34
CA SER A 763 41.78 19.34 46.46
C SER A 763 42.25 20.65 47.08
N GLY A 764 43.43 20.65 47.72
CA GLY A 764 43.98 21.83 48.38
C GLY A 764 43.02 22.47 49.40
N ALA A 765 42.87 23.80 49.37
CA ALA A 765 42.02 24.55 50.31
C ALA A 765 40.51 24.27 50.16
N ALA A 766 40.09 23.63 49.07
CA ALA A 766 38.70 23.22 48.85
C ALA A 766 38.42 21.78 49.30
N THR A 767 39.41 21.09 49.89
CA THR A 767 39.24 19.72 50.38
C THR A 767 38.22 19.70 51.52
N VAL A 768 37.25 18.82 51.42
CA VAL A 768 36.18 18.67 52.40
C VAL A 768 36.03 17.19 52.75
N TYR A 769 35.71 16.92 54.01
CA TYR A 769 35.55 15.60 54.58
C TYR A 769 34.15 15.40 55.12
N SER A 770 33.63 14.17 54.99
CA SER A 770 32.39 13.77 55.66
C SER A 770 32.55 13.72 57.19
N ALA A 771 31.45 13.58 57.93
CA ALA A 771 31.48 13.32 59.37
C ALA A 771 32.22 12.00 59.77
N GLY A 772 32.37 11.07 58.83
CA GLY A 772 33.04 9.78 59.00
C GLY A 772 32.19 8.73 59.72
N VAL A 773 32.59 7.45 59.61
CA VAL A 773 32.09 6.36 60.46
C VAL A 773 33.06 6.23 61.63
N THR A 774 32.53 6.43 62.84
CA THR A 774 33.31 6.54 64.08
C THR A 774 33.99 5.23 64.49
N THR A 775 34.86 5.35 65.49
CA THR A 775 35.91 4.40 65.83
C THR A 775 35.44 2.98 66.12
N TRP A 776 36.11 2.01 65.52
CA TRP A 776 35.91 0.59 65.80
C TRP A 776 37.16 -0.02 66.44
N GLU A 777 36.94 -0.79 67.50
CA GLU A 777 37.99 -1.43 68.29
C GLU A 777 38.29 -2.85 67.77
N ALA A 778 39.55 -3.12 67.48
CA ALA A 778 40.06 -4.47 67.27
C ALA A 778 41.14 -4.79 68.30
N TYR A 779 40.85 -5.76 69.17
CA TYR A 779 41.81 -6.32 70.11
C TYR A 779 42.47 -7.56 69.52
N THR A 780 43.78 -7.53 69.38
CA THR A 780 44.57 -8.68 68.96
C THR A 780 45.09 -9.43 70.20
N PRO A 781 44.59 -10.65 70.51
CA PRO A 781 44.98 -11.37 71.73
C PRO A 781 46.43 -11.90 71.65
N PRO A 782 47.09 -12.20 72.78
CA PRO A 782 48.40 -12.87 72.79
C PRO A 782 48.30 -14.32 72.28
N PHE A 783 49.36 -14.89 71.70
CA PHE A 783 49.32 -16.33 71.34
C PHE A 783 49.37 -17.23 72.59
N LEU A 784 48.99 -18.49 72.42
CA LEU A 784 49.04 -19.51 73.47
C LEU A 784 50.47 -19.73 73.98
N PRO A 785 50.67 -19.94 75.30
CA PRO A 785 51.99 -20.27 75.84
C PRO A 785 52.61 -21.50 75.18
N GLY A 786 53.87 -21.40 74.74
CA GLY A 786 54.60 -22.50 74.11
C GLY A 786 54.32 -22.73 72.61
N LEU A 787 53.35 -22.03 72.02
CA LEU A 787 53.14 -22.05 70.57
C LEU A 787 54.23 -21.22 69.88
N ILE A 788 54.93 -21.83 68.93
CA ILE A 788 55.82 -21.13 68.00
C ILE A 788 55.11 -21.12 66.65
N LEU A 789 54.83 -19.93 66.12
CA LEU A 789 54.05 -19.77 64.89
C LEU A 789 54.66 -18.68 64.02
N GLU A 790 54.78 -19.00 62.73
CA GLU A 790 55.21 -18.08 61.67
C GLU A 790 53.98 -17.48 60.96
N PRO A 791 53.65 -16.19 61.19
CA PRO A 791 52.51 -15.55 60.55
C PRO A 791 52.76 -15.08 59.11
N PHE A 792 53.98 -15.18 58.57
CA PHE A 792 54.32 -14.74 57.21
C PHE A 792 53.31 -15.21 56.15
N SER A 793 52.87 -16.46 56.25
CA SER A 793 51.88 -17.07 55.34
C SER A 793 50.48 -16.45 55.36
N ARG A 794 50.24 -15.41 56.16
CA ARG A 794 48.94 -14.78 56.38
C ARG A 794 48.97 -13.28 56.21
N THR A 795 50.14 -12.70 55.94
CA THR A 795 50.25 -11.32 55.46
C THR A 795 50.21 -11.36 53.94
N ASN A 796 49.57 -10.40 53.29
CA ASN A 796 49.62 -10.25 51.84
C ASN A 796 50.47 -9.03 51.51
N GLY A 797 51.44 -9.17 50.61
CA GLY A 797 52.24 -8.04 50.10
C GLY A 797 53.39 -7.59 51.02
N TYR A 798 53.88 -8.47 51.90
CA TYR A 798 55.07 -8.23 52.73
C TYR A 798 56.22 -9.14 52.28
N ASP A 799 57.44 -8.62 52.24
CA ASP A 799 58.64 -9.38 51.88
C ASP A 799 59.29 -10.08 53.09
N LEU A 800 59.94 -11.22 52.86
CA LEU A 800 60.58 -12.04 53.91
C LEU A 800 61.64 -11.29 54.74
N ALA A 801 62.49 -10.49 54.09
CA ALA A 801 63.57 -9.75 54.74
C ALA A 801 63.07 -8.70 55.75
N GLY A 802 61.88 -8.14 55.49
CA GLY A 802 61.21 -7.20 56.41
C GLY A 802 60.42 -7.90 57.52
N PHE A 803 60.24 -9.22 57.43
CA PHE A 803 59.36 -9.96 58.31
C PHE A 803 60.08 -10.43 59.59
N SER A 804 60.02 -9.60 60.62
CA SER A 804 60.65 -9.83 61.93
C SER A 804 59.68 -10.14 63.07
N ARG A 805 58.39 -10.37 62.76
CA ARG A 805 57.30 -10.65 63.72
C ARG A 805 56.97 -12.15 63.82
N GLY A 806 56.03 -12.54 64.69
CA GLY A 806 55.69 -13.93 65.01
C GLY A 806 56.15 -14.39 66.40
N GLN A 807 55.51 -15.43 66.95
CA GLN A 807 55.82 -15.91 68.30
C GLN A 807 56.89 -16.99 68.30
N GLY A 808 57.88 -16.84 69.19
CA GLY A 808 58.95 -17.81 69.42
C GLY A 808 60.13 -17.70 68.45
N TRP A 809 60.11 -16.72 67.54
CA TRP A 809 61.18 -16.44 66.57
C TRP A 809 62.03 -15.24 66.99
N SER A 810 63.26 -15.21 66.53
CA SER A 810 64.22 -14.12 66.73
C SER A 810 64.72 -13.64 65.37
N GLY A 811 64.82 -12.31 65.20
CA GLY A 811 65.24 -11.70 63.95
C GLY A 811 64.28 -11.92 62.78
N GLY A 812 64.69 -11.48 61.59
CA GLY A 812 64.02 -11.77 60.33
C GLY A 812 64.50 -13.09 59.71
N TRP A 813 63.94 -13.43 58.55
CA TRP A 813 64.43 -14.53 57.73
C TRP A 813 65.79 -14.20 57.12
N THR A 814 66.71 -15.16 57.15
CA THR A 814 68.00 -15.10 56.47
C THR A 814 68.00 -16.09 55.31
N GLU A 815 68.52 -15.67 54.16
CA GLU A 815 68.65 -16.52 52.99
C GLU A 815 70.09 -17.03 52.87
N GLU A 816 70.26 -18.34 52.72
CA GLU A 816 71.55 -18.99 52.44
C GLU A 816 71.45 -19.67 51.07
N ALA A 817 72.00 -19.07 50.02
CA ALA A 817 71.99 -19.65 48.67
C ALA A 817 73.37 -19.57 48.00
N SER A 818 73.74 -20.60 47.23
CA SER A 818 75.02 -20.60 46.50
C SER A 818 74.93 -20.12 45.04
N SER A 819 73.75 -19.98 44.39
CA SER A 819 73.57 -19.06 43.22
C SER A 819 72.16 -18.86 42.57
N GLU A 820 70.98 -19.17 43.15
CA GLU A 820 69.67 -18.79 42.53
C GLU A 820 68.58 -18.31 43.53
N THR A 821 67.56 -17.64 42.97
CA THR A 821 66.66 -16.62 43.55
C THR A 821 65.65 -17.15 44.57
N VAL A 822 65.66 -16.59 45.79
CA VAL A 822 64.51 -16.66 46.70
C VAL A 822 63.52 -15.57 46.29
N SER A 823 62.24 -15.89 46.22
CA SER A 823 61.19 -14.87 46.05
C SER A 823 60.03 -15.11 47.01
N SER A 824 59.38 -14.02 47.39
CA SER A 824 58.32 -14.01 48.38
C SER A 824 57.17 -13.07 47.98
N GLY A 825 55.93 -13.44 48.28
CA GLY A 825 54.75 -12.58 48.04
C GLY A 825 53.43 -13.32 47.88
N ALA A 826 52.34 -12.56 47.74
CA ALA A 826 51.00 -13.07 47.50
C ALA A 826 50.86 -13.66 46.09
N GLY A 827 50.30 -14.85 45.95
CA GLY A 827 50.03 -15.46 44.63
C GLY A 827 51.25 -16.04 43.90
N SER A 828 52.39 -16.25 44.58
CA SER A 828 53.62 -16.80 44.00
C SER A 828 53.55 -18.29 43.56
N LEU A 829 52.37 -18.93 43.51
CA LEU A 829 52.16 -20.31 43.05
C LEU A 829 50.93 -20.41 42.13
N VAL A 830 50.99 -21.31 41.12
CA VAL A 830 49.79 -21.98 40.60
C VAL A 830 49.52 -23.18 41.53
N PRO A 831 48.40 -23.23 42.27
CA PRO A 831 48.14 -24.32 43.20
C PRO A 831 48.01 -25.66 42.46
N ALA A 832 48.66 -26.71 42.98
CA ALA A 832 48.45 -28.07 42.48
C ALA A 832 47.04 -28.58 42.86
N ILE A 833 46.54 -29.58 42.13
CA ILE A 833 45.30 -30.28 42.50
C ILE A 833 45.44 -30.82 43.93
N ALA A 834 44.50 -30.44 44.81
CA ALA A 834 44.46 -30.72 46.25
C ALA A 834 45.39 -29.89 47.18
N TYR A 835 45.98 -28.79 46.70
CA TYR A 835 46.64 -27.79 47.56
C TYR A 835 45.66 -26.66 47.95
N PRO A 836 45.66 -26.12 49.19
CA PRO A 836 44.78 -25.02 49.56
C PRO A 836 45.00 -23.75 48.70
N PRO A 837 43.95 -23.11 48.14
CA PRO A 837 44.09 -21.86 47.42
C PRO A 837 44.65 -20.69 48.26
N VAL A 838 45.32 -19.79 47.55
CA VAL A 838 46.37 -18.85 48.00
C VAL A 838 45.79 -17.51 48.46
N GLY A 839 45.85 -17.21 49.76
CA GLY A 839 45.44 -15.91 50.32
C GLY A 839 46.47 -15.29 51.26
N GLY A 840 47.71 -15.76 51.23
CA GLY A 840 48.81 -15.24 52.04
C GLY A 840 50.15 -15.38 51.34
N ASN A 841 51.20 -14.77 51.90
CA ASN A 841 52.53 -14.82 51.31
C ASN A 841 53.12 -16.24 51.33
N HIS A 842 53.94 -16.57 50.34
CA HIS A 842 54.71 -17.82 50.31
C HIS A 842 56.18 -17.52 50.01
N ALA A 843 57.06 -18.49 50.29
CA ALA A 843 58.48 -18.42 49.97
C ALA A 843 58.84 -19.53 48.96
N GLN A 844 59.63 -19.21 47.95
CA GLN A 844 60.12 -20.19 46.97
C GLN A 844 61.63 -20.04 46.72
N ALA A 845 62.28 -21.14 46.38
CA ALA A 845 63.67 -21.17 45.95
C ALA A 845 63.85 -22.16 44.79
N ALA A 846 64.62 -21.77 43.78
CA ALA A 846 65.09 -22.66 42.71
C ALA A 846 66.55 -23.06 42.98
N VAL A 847 66.89 -24.34 42.77
CA VAL A 847 68.23 -24.87 43.06
C VAL A 847 68.77 -25.69 41.90
N GLY A 848 69.94 -25.32 41.38
CA GLY A 848 70.66 -26.04 40.34
C GLY A 848 71.43 -27.28 40.86
N ASN A 849 71.97 -28.08 39.93
CA ASN A 849 72.67 -29.32 40.29
C ASN A 849 73.97 -29.04 41.08
N GLY A 850 74.09 -29.61 42.29
CA GLY A 850 75.25 -29.40 43.18
C GLY A 850 75.22 -28.11 44.00
N GLN A 851 74.07 -27.43 44.09
CA GLN A 851 73.90 -26.16 44.81
C GLN A 851 72.98 -26.31 46.03
N LEU A 852 72.99 -25.30 46.92
CA LEU A 852 72.13 -25.24 48.11
C LEU A 852 71.37 -23.91 48.14
N ALA A 853 70.09 -23.98 48.54
CA ALA A 853 69.30 -22.83 48.97
C ALA A 853 68.53 -23.19 50.25
N ALA A 854 68.63 -22.34 51.26
CA ALA A 854 67.96 -22.48 52.54
C ALA A 854 67.42 -21.13 53.02
N LEU A 855 66.28 -21.20 53.71
CA LEU A 855 65.71 -20.07 54.45
C LEU A 855 65.78 -20.41 55.93
N THR A 856 66.55 -19.61 56.66
CA THR A 856 66.87 -19.88 58.06
C THR A 856 66.33 -18.76 58.94
N ARG A 857 65.68 -19.16 60.03
CA ARG A 857 65.25 -18.25 61.08
C ARG A 857 65.44 -18.94 62.43
N TRP A 858 65.85 -18.17 63.43
CA TRP A 858 66.27 -18.70 64.72
C TRP A 858 65.16 -18.61 65.76
N PHE A 859 64.96 -19.64 66.58
CA PHE A 859 64.09 -19.54 67.75
C PHE A 859 64.69 -18.62 68.81
N THR A 860 63.86 -17.84 69.47
CA THR A 860 64.31 -16.98 70.58
C THR A 860 64.62 -17.81 71.83
N THR A 861 63.86 -18.89 72.11
CA THR A 861 64.08 -19.82 73.24
C THR A 861 63.09 -20.98 73.15
N PRO A 862 63.56 -22.22 73.05
CA PRO A 862 63.06 -23.16 74.04
C PRO A 862 64.15 -24.10 74.56
N THR A 863 64.23 -24.22 75.88
CA THR A 863 64.71 -25.46 76.49
C THR A 863 63.65 -26.53 76.19
N LEU A 864 63.89 -27.31 75.13
CA LEU A 864 63.01 -28.40 74.73
C LEU A 864 63.23 -29.60 75.67
N ASN A 865 62.47 -29.67 76.75
CA ASN A 865 62.47 -30.77 77.71
C ASN A 865 61.29 -31.76 77.53
N THR A 866 60.52 -31.59 76.45
CA THR A 866 59.37 -32.41 76.05
C THR A 866 59.43 -32.75 74.56
N ASN A 867 58.48 -33.54 74.07
CA ASN A 867 58.35 -33.85 72.64
C ASN A 867 58.12 -32.56 71.82
N LEU A 868 58.90 -32.37 70.75
CA LEU A 868 58.68 -31.33 69.75
C LEU A 868 57.76 -31.90 68.66
N TYR A 869 56.59 -31.28 68.49
CA TYR A 869 55.69 -31.55 67.37
C TYR A 869 55.88 -30.46 66.33
N VAL A 870 56.24 -30.87 65.11
CA VAL A 870 56.49 -29.95 64.02
C VAL A 870 55.47 -30.19 62.92
N SER A 871 54.88 -29.11 62.44
CA SER A 871 54.08 -29.12 61.22
C SER A 871 54.67 -28.07 60.28
N TRP A 872 54.93 -28.48 59.06
CA TRP A 872 55.30 -27.58 57.97
C TRP A 872 54.60 -28.06 56.71
N VAL A 873 54.48 -27.16 55.73
CA VAL A 873 53.96 -27.48 54.41
C VAL A 873 54.99 -27.03 53.40
N MET A 874 55.35 -27.93 52.50
CA MET A 874 56.26 -27.65 51.38
C MET A 874 55.83 -28.41 50.15
N ASN A 875 56.24 -27.90 48.99
CA ASN A 875 56.05 -28.56 47.70
C ASN A 875 57.37 -28.49 46.92
N VAL A 876 57.74 -29.58 46.22
CA VAL A 876 58.98 -29.68 45.44
C VAL A 876 58.60 -30.01 43.99
N GLN A 877 58.95 -29.14 43.05
CA GLN A 877 58.67 -29.34 41.62
C GLN A 877 59.95 -29.85 40.93
N ASN A 878 59.87 -30.96 40.18
CA ASN A 878 60.98 -31.65 39.47
C ASN A 878 62.14 -32.17 40.35
N PRO A 879 61.98 -33.29 41.07
CA PRO A 879 62.96 -33.79 42.04
C PRO A 879 64.27 -34.38 41.47
N GLY A 880 64.55 -34.31 40.16
CA GLY A 880 65.82 -34.69 39.53
C GLY A 880 66.57 -35.90 40.15
N SER A 881 67.90 -35.84 40.22
CA SER A 881 68.73 -36.75 41.05
C SER A 881 69.07 -36.11 42.41
N VAL A 882 68.09 -35.45 43.03
CA VAL A 882 68.31 -34.44 44.07
C VAL A 882 68.75 -35.03 45.42
N PRO A 883 69.79 -34.49 46.10
CA PRO A 883 70.02 -34.66 47.52
C PRO A 883 69.10 -33.75 48.38
N TYR A 884 68.59 -34.29 49.49
CA TYR A 884 67.66 -33.76 50.51
C TYR A 884 66.92 -32.41 50.29
N ALA A 885 65.58 -32.45 50.25
CA ALA A 885 64.69 -31.27 50.34
C ALA A 885 63.71 -31.44 51.51
N GLY A 886 63.72 -30.50 52.46
CA GLY A 886 63.03 -30.68 53.72
C GLY A 886 63.20 -29.54 54.71
N LEU A 887 62.69 -29.76 55.91
CA LEU A 887 62.95 -28.92 57.07
C LEU A 887 64.17 -29.45 57.80
N GLU A 888 65.06 -28.57 58.23
CA GLU A 888 66.27 -28.89 58.98
C GLU A 888 66.28 -28.13 60.31
N PHE A 889 66.55 -28.85 61.40
CA PHE A 889 66.75 -28.26 62.71
C PHE A 889 68.24 -28.29 63.04
N LEU A 890 68.82 -27.10 63.22
CA LEU A 890 70.24 -26.89 63.48
C LEU A 890 70.53 -26.80 64.98
N GLY A 891 71.72 -27.25 65.38
CA GLY A 891 72.17 -27.37 66.76
C GLY A 891 72.57 -26.05 67.43
N GLY A 892 71.64 -25.15 67.71
CA GLY A 892 71.96 -23.92 68.44
C GLY A 892 72.56 -22.82 67.56
N GLN A 893 72.60 -21.59 68.09
CA GLN A 893 72.84 -20.40 67.29
C GLN A 893 74.28 -20.35 66.73
N GLY A 894 74.41 -20.41 65.41
CA GLY A 894 75.70 -20.36 64.69
C GLY A 894 76.37 -21.71 64.46
N ASP A 895 75.78 -22.80 64.93
CA ASP A 895 76.18 -24.15 64.57
C ASP A 895 75.28 -24.65 63.43
N THR A 896 75.90 -24.91 62.28
CA THR A 896 75.23 -25.39 61.06
C THR A 896 75.09 -26.90 61.05
N THR A 897 75.34 -27.58 62.16
CA THR A 897 75.19 -29.03 62.27
C THR A 897 73.70 -29.37 62.42
N PRO A 898 73.11 -30.15 61.50
CA PRO A 898 71.76 -30.67 61.70
C PRO A 898 71.69 -31.58 62.92
N LEU A 899 70.79 -31.27 63.83
CA LEU A 899 70.29 -32.21 64.82
C LEU A 899 69.28 -33.18 64.19
N PHE A 900 68.46 -32.67 63.27
CA PHE A 900 67.39 -33.44 62.67
C PHE A 900 66.98 -32.89 61.29
N ARG A 901 66.66 -33.81 60.38
CA ARG A 901 66.17 -33.52 59.02
C ARG A 901 64.87 -34.30 58.75
N ALA A 902 63.77 -33.60 58.49
CA ALA A 902 62.54 -34.16 57.92
C ALA A 902 62.27 -33.72 56.47
N GLY A 903 62.24 -34.68 55.53
CA GLY A 903 62.06 -34.35 54.13
C GLY A 903 62.22 -35.52 53.17
N LEU A 904 62.37 -35.22 51.88
CA LEU A 904 62.65 -36.20 50.84
C LEU A 904 64.14 -36.52 50.81
N THR A 905 64.55 -37.78 50.96
CA THR A 905 65.96 -38.23 50.85
C THR A 905 66.33 -38.57 49.40
N PRO A 906 67.61 -38.48 49.00
CA PRO A 906 68.01 -38.77 47.62
C PRO A 906 67.55 -40.17 47.16
N GLY A 907 66.80 -40.21 46.05
CA GLY A 907 66.27 -41.43 45.44
C GLY A 907 64.96 -41.99 46.03
N SER A 908 64.32 -41.32 47.00
CA SER A 908 63.02 -41.73 47.57
C SER A 908 61.85 -40.91 47.03
N ALA A 909 60.73 -41.57 46.74
CA ALA A 909 59.45 -40.90 46.45
C ALA A 909 58.64 -40.57 47.73
N ASN A 910 59.07 -41.09 48.89
CA ASN A 910 58.39 -40.90 50.18
C ASN A 910 59.26 -40.04 51.12
N ALA A 911 58.61 -39.13 51.86
CA ALA A 911 59.28 -38.33 52.88
C ALA A 911 59.72 -39.21 54.06
N GLY A 912 60.94 -39.00 54.54
CA GLY A 912 61.56 -39.71 55.65
C GLY A 912 62.10 -38.75 56.70
N ILE A 913 62.32 -39.29 57.90
CA ILE A 913 62.91 -38.63 59.05
C ILE A 913 64.32 -39.21 59.21
N GLN A 914 65.34 -38.38 59.03
CA GLN A 914 66.73 -38.77 59.27
C GLN A 914 67.23 -38.10 60.55
N CYS A 915 67.45 -38.92 61.58
CA CYS A 915 68.11 -38.48 62.81
C CYS A 915 69.62 -38.57 62.60
N LEU A 916 70.32 -37.46 62.81
CA LEU A 916 71.78 -37.36 62.72
C LEU A 916 72.24 -37.03 64.15
N LEU A 917 72.65 -38.07 64.88
CA LEU A 917 73.13 -37.92 66.26
C LEU A 917 74.50 -37.24 66.29
#